data_AF-A0A135VC69-F1
#
_entry.id   AF-A0A135VC69-F1
#
_cell.length_a   1.000
_cell.length_b   1.000
_cell.length_c   1.000
_cell.angle_alpha   90.00
_cell.angle_beta   90.00
_cell.angle_gamma   90.00
#
_symmetry.space_group_name_H-M   'P 1'
#
loop_
_entity.id
_entity.type
_entity.pdbx_description
1 polymer ?
#
loop_
_entity_poly.entity_id
_entity_poly.type
_entity_poly.pdbx_seq_one_letter_code
_entity_poly.pdbx_strand_id
1 'polypeptide(L)'
;MSDPRDVQAPSTVEAIRMASASVLGTSTGLGYSIGSAIGAGSMLEQHSASVSMNIVPLVFTIRDTLMSSEGLEILSIEWDLDRTPGSDVLPDQLVVAGGSEGGVGSHVCVLSWEKGVVDPFKINEYMKAVSKKISDVESAVINNELNYELEGISVITKFTDRLNSVLFVDMLDRRFQGSWDSLQVKPDHVDVDLVAKLEVVDDFTLLPPGMKIRGRKSLEFKLPNEPDDRLVAHFKHRVLTPSAIEALTKVVPETGQSLLNEINYYAYAVEESELVGGVVKALIEFLGKSEVSLSEIETLRPRIGEFVKILGDSINALEHIVEEHLSSGKTLTIEDHKSSLTSGVSTNSDVSSGTKNNLAICIIDGIMNSVSREFRGAREIRAWELKGTMRYVIAYAKRVLQYFSKELNQYLVTNAAKKAFFTALQEFKKETLQEDIGPTDLTLFDLFYAEIQAQLNAAFSKEAFKGTKYEDFKQLMDLVTRQLIESFKKIDIWNLIGFENVAEIAKREIAIKYAVPDSEDLTEHGEALMKLLNEFQDLVSDIIPDVADTLLSKPLIRRIIDKMLTEQASLVEELEAAVEGAGERADEWKKEAIEWVESFKTTLDDSMTKSESLLKLLNSIHEIVGETVTPSAMVNRAKLEADQREQEYQAEIQEWERTCHIIEQENVAIREHNVKREKLLDQKTQQFENQMREYELALNDYMAQMERYRAIQDAESITHGETDQTLAPPPMEPTKPLPIDAELHEIRTQYPVKEEKSIPPKPEPDPSLKYYVELRDLLQSKLDHLKEREKDMATTFGKRVLRLQAEGIGAAAMIGLDLGDEFIEYLMGSKVRGLGKSLPRITRMYLRDPKVDDLLYLVTFERRADELTVSVGNTFLR
;
A
#
# COMPACT_ATOMS: atom_id res chain seq x y z
N MET A 1 -32.87 12.16 -27.35
CA MET A 1 -32.72 12.68 -28.72
C MET A 1 -32.37 14.15 -28.61
N SER A 2 -31.12 14.50 -28.92
CA SER A 2 -30.58 15.87 -28.86
C SER A 2 -31.05 16.69 -30.06
N ASP A 3 -31.44 17.94 -29.83
CA ASP A 3 -31.87 18.90 -30.85
C ASP A 3 -30.65 19.28 -31.73
N PRO A 4 -30.72 19.25 -33.08
CA PRO A 4 -29.57 19.50 -33.97
C PRO A 4 -29.09 20.97 -34.02
N ARG A 5 -29.47 21.79 -33.03
CA ARG A 5 -29.18 23.23 -32.93
C ARG A 5 -28.21 23.56 -31.81
N ASP A 6 -27.54 22.58 -31.23
CA ASP A 6 -26.37 22.83 -30.40
C ASP A 6 -25.32 23.52 -31.29
N VAL A 7 -25.00 24.77 -30.97
CA VAL A 7 -23.89 25.48 -31.61
C VAL A 7 -22.65 24.66 -31.30
N GLN A 8 -22.25 23.79 -32.22
CA GLN A 8 -20.96 23.13 -32.15
C GLN A 8 -19.93 24.24 -31.98
N ALA A 9 -19.15 24.18 -30.89
CA ALA A 9 -17.90 24.91 -30.87
C ALA A 9 -17.20 24.55 -32.20
N PRO A 10 -16.87 25.53 -33.05
CA PRO A 10 -16.38 25.23 -34.38
C PRO A 10 -15.19 24.28 -34.25
N SER A 11 -15.18 23.21 -35.04
CA SER A 11 -14.10 22.23 -35.16
C SER A 11 -12.86 22.91 -35.78
N THR A 12 -12.27 23.85 -35.05
CA THR A 12 -11.08 24.59 -35.43
C THR A 12 -9.86 23.92 -34.79
N VAL A 13 -8.68 24.22 -35.33
CA VAL A 13 -7.38 23.85 -34.73
C VAL A 13 -7.32 24.23 -33.24
N GLU A 14 -8.03 25.28 -32.83
CA GLU A 14 -8.20 25.68 -31.43
C GLU A 14 -9.03 24.68 -30.61
N ALA A 15 -10.06 24.04 -31.15
CA ALA A 15 -10.79 22.97 -30.45
C ALA A 15 -9.92 21.73 -30.20
N ILE A 16 -9.01 21.42 -31.12
CA ILE A 16 -7.99 20.38 -30.98
C ILE A 16 -6.94 20.78 -29.92
N ARG A 17 -6.49 22.05 -29.95
CA ARG A 17 -5.63 22.63 -28.90
C ARG A 17 -6.30 22.62 -27.54
N MET A 18 -7.61 22.88 -27.49
CA MET A 18 -8.44 22.87 -26.28
C MET A 18 -8.67 21.48 -25.68
N ALA A 19 -8.35 20.40 -26.39
CA ALA A 19 -8.39 19.05 -25.85
C ALA A 19 -7.02 18.55 -25.38
N SER A 20 -5.93 19.27 -25.70
CA SER A 20 -4.56 18.79 -25.51
C SER A 20 -3.87 19.48 -24.34
N ALA A 21 -3.00 18.74 -23.65
CA ALA A 21 -2.17 19.26 -22.57
C ALA A 21 -0.81 18.57 -22.57
N SER A 22 0.21 19.26 -22.09
CA SER A 22 1.57 18.74 -21.92
C SER A 22 2.17 19.22 -20.60
N VAL A 23 2.55 18.26 -19.77
CA VAL A 23 3.22 18.49 -18.49
C VAL A 23 4.59 17.86 -18.54
N LEU A 24 5.63 18.69 -18.62
CA LEU A 24 7.02 18.29 -18.57
C LEU A 24 7.48 18.28 -17.12
N GLY A 25 8.04 17.16 -16.68
CA GLY A 25 8.68 17.00 -15.39
C GLY A 25 10.14 16.57 -15.57
N THR A 26 11.04 17.07 -14.74
CA THR A 26 12.46 16.74 -14.81
C THR A 26 13.08 16.74 -13.42
N SER A 27 13.98 15.78 -13.16
CA SER A 27 14.89 15.80 -12.02
C SER A 27 16.25 16.31 -12.48
N THR A 28 16.75 17.35 -11.83
CA THR A 28 18.16 17.79 -11.98
C THR A 28 19.13 16.72 -11.44
N GLY A 29 20.41 16.84 -11.80
CA GLY A 29 21.48 15.96 -11.31
C GLY A 29 21.72 16.06 -9.80
N LEU A 30 21.34 17.18 -9.17
CA LEU A 30 21.31 17.33 -7.71
C LEU A 30 20.00 16.85 -7.05
N GLY A 31 19.06 16.26 -7.81
CA GLY A 31 17.83 15.66 -7.28
C GLY A 31 16.67 16.64 -7.05
N TYR A 32 16.77 17.90 -7.49
CA TYR A 32 15.65 18.84 -7.44
C TYR A 32 14.67 18.55 -8.59
N SER A 33 13.39 18.43 -8.25
CA SER A 33 12.28 18.34 -9.20
C SER A 33 11.96 19.71 -9.78
N ILE A 34 11.81 19.78 -11.10
CA ILE A 34 11.43 20.97 -11.86
C ILE A 34 10.39 20.54 -12.90
N GLY A 35 9.41 21.40 -13.18
CA GLY A 35 8.43 21.08 -14.20
C GLY A 35 7.74 22.29 -14.78
N SER A 36 6.97 22.04 -15.83
CA SER A 36 6.18 23.01 -16.57
C SER A 36 4.92 22.33 -17.09
N ALA A 37 3.77 22.99 -17.01
CA ALA A 37 2.52 22.55 -17.61
C ALA A 37 2.00 23.59 -18.61
N ILE A 38 1.58 23.12 -19.77
CA ILE A 38 1.01 23.90 -20.86
C ILE A 38 -0.19 23.13 -21.39
N GLY A 39 -1.27 23.81 -21.74
CA GLY A 39 -2.40 23.12 -22.34
C GLY A 39 -3.62 24.01 -22.53
N ALA A 40 -4.72 23.33 -22.82
CA ALA A 40 -6.01 23.94 -23.04
C ALA A 40 -6.56 24.67 -21.80
N GLY A 41 -6.63 25.99 -21.90
CA GLY A 41 -7.22 26.84 -20.87
C GLY A 41 -6.17 27.64 -20.11
N SER A 42 -6.50 28.89 -19.83
CA SER A 42 -5.60 29.85 -19.20
C SER A 42 -5.19 29.46 -17.77
N MET A 43 -5.90 28.55 -17.10
CA MET A 43 -5.57 28.11 -15.74
C MET A 43 -4.38 27.17 -15.65
N LEU A 44 -4.26 26.19 -16.56
CA LEU A 44 -3.17 25.22 -16.51
C LEU A 44 -1.81 25.91 -16.62
N GLU A 45 -1.70 26.90 -17.51
CA GLU A 45 -0.49 27.70 -17.68
C GLU A 45 -0.23 28.62 -16.47
N GLN A 46 -1.27 29.24 -15.91
CA GLN A 46 -1.15 30.07 -14.70
C GLN A 46 -0.66 29.28 -13.49
N HIS A 47 -1.05 28.00 -13.39
CA HIS A 47 -0.68 27.08 -12.31
C HIS A 47 0.36 26.04 -12.75
N SER A 48 1.14 26.35 -13.79
CA SER A 48 2.11 25.44 -14.40
C SER A 48 3.04 24.76 -13.40
N ALA A 49 3.59 25.54 -12.46
CA ALA A 49 4.45 25.03 -11.39
C ALA A 49 3.70 24.05 -10.47
N SER A 50 2.51 24.40 -9.99
CA SER A 50 1.73 23.54 -9.08
C SER A 50 1.34 22.21 -9.73
N VAL A 51 0.82 22.27 -10.97
CA VAL A 51 0.41 21.08 -11.72
C VAL A 51 1.58 20.14 -11.93
N SER A 52 2.71 20.69 -12.40
CA SER A 52 3.90 19.87 -12.67
C SER A 52 4.48 19.24 -11.40
N MET A 53 4.50 19.97 -10.28
CA MET A 53 4.99 19.45 -8.99
C MET A 53 4.07 18.39 -8.38
N ASN A 54 2.78 18.37 -8.74
CA ASN A 54 1.85 17.33 -8.30
C ASN A 54 1.90 16.09 -9.21
N ILE A 55 2.19 16.26 -10.50
CA ILE A 55 2.29 15.15 -11.46
C ILE A 55 3.65 14.43 -11.39
N VAL A 56 4.75 15.17 -11.21
CA VAL A 56 6.11 14.63 -11.18
C VAL A 56 6.26 13.46 -10.19
N PRO A 57 5.82 13.57 -8.92
CA PRO A 57 5.93 12.48 -7.95
C PRO A 57 5.19 11.22 -8.39
N LEU A 58 4.02 11.34 -9.02
CA LEU A 58 3.24 10.18 -9.49
C LEU A 58 4.02 9.35 -10.52
N VAL A 59 4.71 10.03 -11.44
CA VAL A 59 5.54 9.36 -12.45
C VAL A 59 6.85 8.85 -11.86
N PHE A 60 7.46 9.61 -10.94
CA PHE A 60 8.71 9.23 -10.27
C PHE A 60 8.54 7.99 -9.40
N THR A 61 7.42 7.83 -8.70
CA THR A 61 7.15 6.60 -7.94
C THR A 61 7.23 5.36 -8.84
N ILE A 62 6.68 5.39 -10.05
CA ILE A 62 6.76 4.27 -11.00
C ILE A 62 8.19 4.13 -11.53
N ARG A 63 8.80 5.25 -11.97
CA ARG A 63 10.14 5.26 -12.58
C ARG A 63 11.19 4.72 -11.62
N ASP A 64 11.21 5.25 -10.41
CA ASP A 64 12.24 4.97 -9.41
C ASP A 64 12.08 3.55 -8.88
N THR A 65 10.84 3.06 -8.73
CA THR A 65 10.58 1.65 -8.39
C THR A 65 11.13 0.73 -9.48
N LEU A 66 10.80 0.94 -10.77
CA LEU A 66 11.26 0.07 -11.86
C LEU A 66 12.78 0.17 -12.11
N MET A 67 13.35 1.35 -11.93
CA MET A 67 14.79 1.56 -12.06
C MET A 67 15.56 0.89 -10.92
N SER A 68 15.12 1.06 -9.66
CA SER A 68 15.79 0.48 -8.49
C SER A 68 15.66 -1.04 -8.43
N SER A 69 14.49 -1.58 -8.75
CA SER A 69 14.20 -3.02 -8.65
C SER A 69 14.69 -3.82 -9.86
N GLU A 70 14.53 -3.29 -11.08
CA GLU A 70 14.79 -4.04 -12.33
C GLU A 70 15.81 -3.37 -13.25
N GLY A 71 16.28 -2.16 -12.92
CA GLY A 71 17.13 -1.38 -13.82
C GLY A 71 16.44 -1.03 -15.13
N LEU A 72 15.12 -0.86 -15.13
CA LEU A 72 14.33 -0.58 -16.33
C LEU A 72 13.89 0.89 -16.37
N GLU A 73 14.05 1.51 -17.54
CA GLU A 73 13.55 2.85 -17.83
C GLU A 73 12.15 2.81 -18.42
N ILE A 74 11.30 3.74 -17.97
CA ILE A 74 10.00 3.98 -18.61
C ILE A 74 10.24 4.65 -19.97
N LEU A 75 9.89 3.95 -21.04
CA LEU A 75 9.84 4.55 -22.37
C LEU A 75 8.49 5.23 -22.56
N SER A 76 7.39 4.49 -22.32
CA SER A 76 6.06 5.09 -22.26
C SER A 76 5.03 4.26 -21.52
N ILE A 77 3.96 4.92 -21.10
CA ILE A 77 2.73 4.34 -20.55
C ILE A 77 1.55 4.99 -21.27
N GLU A 78 0.63 4.17 -21.78
CA GLU A 78 -0.49 4.62 -22.60
C GLU A 78 -1.83 4.23 -21.96
N TRP A 79 -2.70 5.23 -21.75
CA TRP A 79 -4.09 5.05 -21.38
C TRP A 79 -5.01 5.58 -22.48
N ASP A 80 -5.92 4.75 -22.95
CA ASP A 80 -7.03 5.18 -23.78
C ASP A 80 -8.08 5.86 -22.91
N LEU A 81 -8.64 6.98 -23.38
CA LEU A 81 -9.66 7.70 -22.65
C LEU A 81 -11.04 7.30 -23.17
N ASP A 82 -11.67 6.36 -22.47
CA ASP A 82 -13.07 6.02 -22.72
C ASP A 82 -13.96 7.20 -22.32
N ARG A 83 -15.03 7.47 -23.08
CA ARG A 83 -15.95 8.57 -22.77
C ARG A 83 -17.40 8.19 -23.00
N THR A 84 -18.27 8.81 -22.22
CA THR A 84 -19.69 8.87 -22.53
C THR A 84 -19.90 9.74 -23.78
N PRO A 85 -20.74 9.31 -24.76
CA PRO A 85 -21.01 10.12 -25.94
C PRO A 85 -21.53 11.51 -25.58
N GLY A 86 -20.93 12.56 -26.15
CA GLY A 86 -21.28 13.94 -25.86
C GLY A 86 -20.92 14.87 -27.03
N SER A 87 -21.35 16.12 -26.93
CA SER A 87 -21.06 17.18 -27.91
C SER A 87 -19.67 17.82 -27.74
N ASP A 88 -18.99 17.55 -26.63
CA ASP A 88 -17.69 18.14 -26.28
C ASP A 88 -16.55 17.40 -27.00
N VAL A 89 -15.55 18.15 -27.50
CA VAL A 89 -14.29 17.58 -28.01
C VAL A 89 -13.37 17.34 -26.80
N LEU A 90 -13.11 16.07 -26.50
CA LEU A 90 -12.26 15.64 -25.38
C LEU A 90 -11.07 14.85 -25.89
N PRO A 91 -9.96 14.78 -25.15
CA PRO A 91 -8.83 13.92 -25.51
C PRO A 91 -9.24 12.45 -25.56
N ASP A 92 -8.58 11.70 -26.45
CA ASP A 92 -8.82 10.28 -26.67
C ASP A 92 -7.71 9.40 -26.05
N GLN A 93 -6.56 9.99 -25.69
CA GLN A 93 -5.41 9.26 -25.12
C GLN A 93 -4.62 10.11 -24.12
N LEU A 94 -4.22 9.48 -23.02
CA LEU A 94 -3.20 9.98 -22.08
C LEU A 94 -1.92 9.15 -22.31
N VAL A 95 -0.80 9.83 -22.52
CA VAL A 95 0.51 9.20 -22.72
C VAL A 95 1.52 9.82 -21.77
N VAL A 96 2.23 8.99 -21.00
CA VAL A 96 3.42 9.41 -20.28
C VAL A 96 4.62 8.83 -21.00
N ALA A 97 5.60 9.66 -21.36
CA ALA A 97 6.83 9.22 -21.99
C ALA A 97 8.04 9.75 -21.22
N GLY A 98 9.03 8.89 -20.99
CA GLY A 98 10.24 9.20 -20.23
C GLY A 98 11.48 9.24 -21.11
N GLY A 99 12.56 9.83 -20.59
CA GLY A 99 13.91 9.74 -21.14
C GLY A 99 14.93 10.20 -20.11
N SER A 100 16.11 9.57 -20.08
CA SER A 100 17.21 9.99 -19.22
C SER A 100 18.48 10.18 -20.06
N GLU A 101 19.26 11.22 -19.75
CA GLU A 101 20.61 11.41 -20.29
C GLU A 101 21.43 12.29 -19.33
N GLY A 102 22.70 11.94 -19.11
CA GLY A 102 23.63 12.76 -18.31
C GLY A 102 23.24 12.92 -16.83
N GLY A 103 22.62 11.89 -16.22
CA GLY A 103 22.17 11.91 -14.82
C GLY A 103 20.87 12.69 -14.58
N VAL A 104 20.29 13.27 -15.63
CA VAL A 104 19.01 14.00 -15.59
C VAL A 104 17.93 13.10 -16.20
N GLY A 105 16.83 12.93 -15.47
CA GLY A 105 15.66 12.18 -15.94
C GLY A 105 14.49 13.11 -16.21
N SER A 106 14.00 13.14 -17.45
CA SER A 106 12.83 13.92 -17.87
C SER A 106 11.68 13.01 -18.27
N HIS A 107 10.45 13.47 -18.03
CA HIS A 107 9.24 12.83 -18.51
C HIS A 107 8.25 13.88 -18.97
N VAL A 108 7.41 13.50 -19.93
CA VAL A 108 6.30 14.32 -20.39
C VAL A 108 5.01 13.52 -20.28
N CYS A 109 4.02 14.13 -19.64
CA CYS A 109 2.65 13.67 -19.59
C CYS A 109 1.84 14.44 -20.64
N VAL A 110 1.17 13.74 -21.53
CA VAL A 110 0.53 14.29 -22.72
C VAL A 110 -0.93 13.83 -22.80
N LEU A 111 -1.84 14.79 -22.94
CA LEU A 111 -3.21 14.53 -23.38
C LEU A 111 -3.31 14.78 -24.88
N SER A 112 -3.62 13.72 -25.63
CA SER A 112 -3.79 13.76 -27.07
C SER A 112 -5.26 13.71 -27.46
N TRP A 113 -5.63 14.57 -28.41
CA TRP A 113 -6.99 14.65 -28.96
C TRP A 113 -7.40 13.44 -29.82
N GLU A 114 -6.44 12.71 -30.38
CA GLU A 114 -6.66 11.51 -31.21
C GLU A 114 -5.65 10.42 -30.82
N LYS A 115 -6.07 9.16 -30.85
CA LYS A 115 -5.21 8.00 -30.53
C LYS A 115 -4.10 7.85 -31.57
N GLY A 116 -2.87 7.60 -31.10
CA GLY A 116 -1.72 7.36 -31.99
C GLY A 116 -1.14 8.61 -32.64
N VAL A 117 -1.60 9.81 -32.25
CA VAL A 117 -0.96 11.07 -32.65
C VAL A 117 0.44 11.22 -32.05
N VAL A 118 0.63 10.63 -30.87
CA VAL A 118 1.84 10.72 -30.07
C VAL A 118 2.61 9.40 -30.19
N ASP A 119 3.72 9.41 -30.94
CA ASP A 119 4.63 8.26 -31.02
C ASP A 119 5.60 8.26 -29.82
N PRO A 120 5.50 7.26 -28.92
CA PRO A 120 6.31 7.24 -27.69
C PRO A 120 7.81 7.11 -27.95
N PHE A 121 8.24 6.46 -29.03
CA PHE A 121 9.67 6.29 -29.35
C PHE A 121 10.29 7.61 -29.80
N LYS A 122 9.59 8.38 -30.64
CA LYS A 122 10.04 9.72 -31.04
C LYS A 122 10.08 10.69 -29.87
N ILE A 123 9.07 10.62 -28.98
CA ILE A 123 9.07 11.45 -27.78
C ILE A 123 10.22 11.04 -26.84
N ASN A 124 10.52 9.76 -26.68
CA ASN A 124 11.66 9.30 -25.89
C ASN A 124 12.99 9.89 -26.39
N GLU A 125 13.25 9.83 -27.71
CA GLU A 125 14.46 10.45 -28.30
C GLU A 125 14.52 11.96 -28.03
N TYR A 126 13.38 12.65 -28.19
CA TYR A 126 13.28 14.07 -27.91
C TYR A 126 13.48 14.37 -26.40
N MET A 127 12.96 13.52 -25.51
CA MET A 127 13.14 13.60 -24.07
C MET A 127 14.59 13.40 -23.65
N LYS A 128 15.31 12.43 -24.23
CA LYS A 128 16.75 12.28 -24.01
C LYS A 128 17.51 13.55 -24.39
N ALA A 129 17.22 14.11 -25.57
CA ALA A 129 17.81 15.37 -26.01
C ALA A 129 17.47 16.57 -25.09
N VAL A 130 16.27 16.58 -24.50
CA VAL A 130 15.85 17.57 -23.49
C VAL A 130 16.64 17.37 -22.18
N SER A 131 16.70 16.14 -21.66
CA SER A 131 17.45 15.80 -20.45
C SER A 131 18.93 16.20 -20.57
N LYS A 132 19.55 15.90 -21.72
CA LYS A 132 20.91 16.33 -22.04
C LYS A 132 21.08 17.84 -21.97
N LYS A 133 20.19 18.60 -22.62
CA LYS A 133 20.25 20.08 -22.59
C LYS A 133 20.07 20.64 -21.19
N ILE A 134 19.22 20.03 -20.37
CA ILE A 134 19.03 20.44 -18.97
C ILE A 134 20.31 20.14 -18.18
N SER A 135 20.93 18.97 -18.37
CA SER A 135 22.23 18.60 -17.77
C SER A 135 23.36 19.57 -18.18
N ASP A 136 23.39 19.98 -19.46
CA ASP A 136 24.35 20.98 -19.96
C ASP A 136 24.15 22.35 -19.30
N VAL A 137 22.89 22.77 -19.12
CA VAL A 137 22.54 24.03 -18.44
C VAL A 137 22.89 23.97 -16.96
N GLU A 138 22.58 22.86 -16.29
CA GLU A 138 22.91 22.62 -14.88
C GLU A 138 24.42 22.66 -14.66
N SER A 139 25.18 21.98 -15.52
CA SER A 139 26.64 22.01 -15.52
C SER A 139 27.16 23.44 -15.71
N ALA A 140 26.54 24.24 -16.59
CA ALA A 140 26.90 25.64 -16.76
C ALA A 140 26.58 26.49 -15.52
N VAL A 141 25.47 26.26 -14.83
CA VAL A 141 25.13 26.95 -13.57
C VAL A 141 26.19 26.66 -12.51
N ILE A 142 26.56 25.40 -12.35
CA ILE A 142 27.56 24.96 -11.36
C ILE A 142 28.95 25.53 -11.72
N ASN A 143 29.37 25.42 -12.98
CA ASN A 143 30.69 25.86 -13.43
C ASN A 143 30.87 27.39 -13.39
N ASN A 144 29.78 28.16 -13.41
CA ASN A 144 29.82 29.63 -13.30
C ASN A 144 29.62 30.11 -11.85
N GLU A 145 29.65 29.21 -10.85
CA GLU A 145 29.50 29.54 -9.42
C GLU A 145 28.22 30.32 -9.08
N LEU A 146 27.16 30.15 -9.86
CA LEU A 146 25.85 30.70 -9.52
C LEU A 146 25.34 30.01 -8.25
N ASN A 147 24.60 30.76 -7.42
CA ASN A 147 23.91 30.13 -6.30
C ASN A 147 22.84 29.19 -6.84
N TYR A 148 23.05 27.89 -6.65
CA TYR A 148 22.23 26.86 -7.27
C TYR A 148 20.75 26.98 -6.89
N GLU A 149 20.46 27.18 -5.60
CA GLU A 149 19.08 27.23 -5.09
C GLU A 149 18.37 28.54 -5.44
N LEU A 150 19.06 29.67 -5.34
CA LEU A 150 18.46 30.99 -5.55
C LEU A 150 18.37 31.37 -7.03
N GLU A 151 19.39 31.05 -7.83
CA GLU A 151 19.53 31.52 -9.21
C GLU A 151 19.53 30.35 -10.20
N GLY A 152 20.22 29.26 -9.87
CA GLY A 152 20.34 28.07 -10.72
C GLY A 152 19.01 27.44 -11.09
N ILE A 153 18.20 27.09 -10.08
CA ILE A 153 16.86 26.51 -10.27
C ILE A 153 15.99 27.43 -11.13
N SER A 154 16.01 28.75 -10.90
CA SER A 154 15.24 29.71 -11.68
C SER A 154 15.62 29.71 -13.17
N VAL A 155 16.93 29.61 -13.48
CA VAL A 155 17.41 29.50 -14.85
C VAL A 155 16.93 28.19 -15.48
N ILE A 156 17.09 27.07 -14.79
CA ILE A 156 16.69 25.75 -15.30
C ILE A 156 15.17 25.72 -15.56
N THR A 157 14.34 26.25 -14.65
CA THR A 157 12.89 26.36 -14.84
C THR A 157 12.51 27.12 -16.11
N LYS A 158 13.15 28.25 -16.40
CA LYS A 158 12.87 29.02 -17.64
C LYS A 158 13.23 28.24 -18.90
N PHE A 159 14.29 27.42 -18.86
CA PHE A 159 14.62 26.52 -19.95
C PHE A 159 13.56 25.42 -20.11
N THR A 160 13.14 24.81 -19.00
CA THR A 160 12.06 23.80 -18.98
C THR A 160 10.76 24.35 -19.57
N ASP A 161 10.33 25.56 -19.19
CA ASP A 161 9.15 26.22 -19.75
C ASP A 161 9.22 26.38 -21.27
N ARG A 162 10.37 26.86 -21.75
CA ARG A 162 10.59 27.05 -23.18
C ARG A 162 10.59 25.72 -23.93
N LEU A 163 11.20 24.68 -23.37
CA LEU A 163 11.25 23.35 -23.99
C LEU A 163 9.87 22.70 -24.02
N ASN A 164 9.08 22.83 -22.95
CA ASN A 164 7.71 22.34 -22.90
C ASN A 164 6.82 23.05 -23.95
N SER A 165 6.99 24.37 -24.11
CA SER A 165 6.24 25.13 -25.11
C SER A 165 6.53 24.65 -26.54
N VAL A 166 7.79 24.37 -26.86
CA VAL A 166 8.17 23.82 -28.17
C VAL A 166 7.56 22.43 -28.36
N LEU A 167 7.65 21.56 -27.36
CA LEU A 167 7.09 20.20 -27.42
C LEU A 167 5.58 20.21 -27.62
N PHE A 168 4.86 21.08 -26.90
CA PHE A 168 3.41 21.23 -27.03
C PHE A 168 3.02 21.64 -28.46
N VAL A 169 3.75 22.57 -29.08
CA VAL A 169 3.51 22.97 -30.47
C VAL A 169 3.83 21.84 -31.44
N ASP A 170 4.96 21.14 -31.28
CA ASP A 170 5.36 20.04 -32.15
C ASP A 170 4.33 18.88 -32.13
N MET A 171 3.70 18.64 -30.98
CA MET A 171 2.58 17.70 -30.82
C MET A 171 1.35 18.12 -31.63
N LEU A 172 0.97 19.39 -31.57
CA LEU A 172 -0.18 19.93 -32.32
C LEU A 172 0.06 19.95 -33.82
N ASP A 173 1.29 20.24 -34.23
CA ASP A 173 1.74 20.26 -35.63
C ASP A 173 1.96 18.87 -36.22
N ARG A 174 1.58 17.82 -35.47
CA ARG A 174 1.62 16.43 -35.92
C ARG A 174 3.03 15.93 -36.26
N ARG A 175 4.09 16.56 -35.74
CA ARG A 175 5.48 16.09 -35.96
C ARG A 175 5.77 14.78 -35.25
N PHE A 176 5.06 14.53 -34.15
CA PHE A 176 5.06 13.23 -33.48
C PHE A 176 4.08 12.23 -34.14
N GLN A 177 3.31 12.63 -35.17
CA GLN A 177 2.53 11.68 -35.96
C GLN A 177 3.46 10.91 -36.89
N GLY A 178 3.48 9.59 -36.73
CA GLY A 178 4.05 8.63 -37.67
C GLY A 178 5.57 8.70 -37.86
N SER A 179 6.29 7.73 -37.31
CA SER A 179 7.06 6.80 -38.16
C SER A 179 7.14 5.44 -37.48
N TRP A 180 6.24 4.53 -37.87
CA TRP A 180 6.46 3.10 -38.09
C TRP A 180 6.98 2.18 -36.95
N ASP A 181 7.60 2.65 -35.86
CA ASP A 181 8.33 1.78 -34.93
C ASP A 181 7.49 1.15 -33.81
N SER A 182 6.50 1.86 -33.25
CA SER A 182 5.54 1.24 -32.30
C SER A 182 4.60 0.21 -32.96
N LEU A 183 4.47 0.22 -34.29
CA LEU A 183 3.80 -0.84 -35.06
C LEU A 183 4.72 -2.06 -35.27
N GLN A 184 6.03 -1.95 -35.05
CA GLN A 184 6.97 -3.06 -35.18
C GLN A 184 6.99 -3.99 -33.96
N VAL A 185 6.69 -3.52 -32.74
CA VAL A 185 6.63 -4.39 -31.55
C VAL A 185 5.16 -4.63 -31.19
N LYS A 186 4.64 -5.77 -31.62
CA LYS A 186 3.27 -6.22 -31.32
C LYS A 186 3.29 -7.22 -30.17
N PRO A 187 2.16 -7.46 -29.48
CA PRO A 187 2.06 -8.54 -28.50
C PRO A 187 2.54 -9.89 -29.05
N ASP A 188 2.32 -10.15 -30.35
CA ASP A 188 2.76 -11.37 -31.03
C ASP A 188 4.29 -11.46 -31.26
N HIS A 189 5.04 -10.38 -31.05
CA HIS A 189 6.49 -10.32 -31.29
C HIS A 189 7.31 -10.45 -30.00
N VAL A 190 6.63 -10.69 -28.88
CA VAL A 190 7.19 -10.62 -27.53
C VAL A 190 7.01 -11.97 -26.87
N ASP A 191 8.08 -12.51 -26.29
CA ASP A 191 8.01 -13.73 -25.51
C ASP A 191 7.43 -13.40 -24.13
N VAL A 192 6.18 -13.84 -23.89
CA VAL A 192 5.45 -13.56 -22.65
C VAL A 192 6.01 -14.41 -21.52
N ASP A 193 6.66 -13.74 -20.56
CA ASP A 193 7.30 -14.36 -19.41
C ASP A 193 6.39 -14.41 -18.18
N LEU A 194 5.50 -13.44 -18.06
CA LEU A 194 4.66 -13.24 -16.88
C LEU A 194 3.24 -12.89 -17.28
N VAL A 195 2.27 -13.55 -16.65
CA VAL A 195 0.86 -13.24 -16.77
C VAL A 195 0.27 -13.08 -15.37
N ALA A 196 -0.23 -11.88 -15.06
CA ALA A 196 -0.98 -11.61 -13.85
C ALA A 196 -2.46 -11.40 -14.18
N LYS A 197 -3.35 -12.02 -13.41
CA LYS A 197 -4.80 -11.78 -13.49
C LYS A 197 -5.27 -11.07 -12.23
N LEU A 198 -5.98 -9.98 -12.41
CA LEU A 198 -6.40 -9.09 -11.34
C LEU A 198 -7.92 -8.90 -11.37
N GLU A 199 -8.50 -8.71 -10.19
CA GLU A 199 -9.88 -8.24 -10.05
C GLU A 199 -9.91 -6.72 -10.10
N VAL A 200 -10.75 -6.16 -10.98
CA VAL A 200 -10.80 -4.72 -11.22
C VAL A 200 -12.21 -4.19 -11.20
N VAL A 201 -12.38 -2.97 -10.71
CA VAL A 201 -13.65 -2.24 -10.72
C VAL A 201 -13.41 -0.80 -11.16
N ASP A 202 -14.41 -0.21 -11.80
CA ASP A 202 -14.39 1.21 -12.11
C ASP A 202 -14.61 2.03 -10.83
N ASP A 203 -13.63 2.87 -10.51
CA ASP A 203 -13.66 3.73 -9.34
C ASP A 203 -14.23 5.10 -9.71
N PHE A 204 -15.38 5.44 -9.12
CA PHE A 204 -16.07 6.72 -9.30
C PHE A 204 -15.94 7.63 -8.07
N THR A 205 -15.07 7.30 -7.12
CA THR A 205 -14.84 8.14 -5.92
C THR A 205 -14.23 9.50 -6.25
N LEU A 206 -13.46 9.57 -7.34
CA LEU A 206 -12.91 10.80 -7.91
C LEU A 206 -13.50 11.08 -9.31
N LEU A 207 -13.41 12.33 -9.74
CA LEU A 207 -13.78 12.77 -11.09
C LEU A 207 -12.56 13.48 -11.72
N PRO A 208 -11.94 12.89 -12.75
CA PRO A 208 -12.45 11.79 -13.58
C PRO A 208 -12.40 10.41 -12.89
N PRO A 209 -13.31 9.48 -13.24
CA PRO A 209 -13.28 8.12 -12.71
C PRO A 209 -12.06 7.35 -13.22
N GLY A 210 -11.74 6.23 -12.59
CA GLY A 210 -10.55 5.43 -12.88
C GLY A 210 -10.77 3.94 -12.76
N MET A 211 -9.67 3.21 -12.75
CA MET A 211 -9.64 1.78 -12.46
C MET A 211 -9.08 1.60 -11.05
N LYS A 212 -9.66 0.69 -10.27
CA LYS A 212 -9.12 0.25 -8.98
C LYS A 212 -8.90 -1.26 -8.99
N ILE A 213 -7.74 -1.70 -8.55
CA ILE A 213 -7.39 -3.11 -8.41
C ILE A 213 -7.83 -3.58 -7.02
N ARG A 214 -8.69 -4.61 -6.96
CA ARG A 214 -9.17 -5.19 -5.70
C ARG A 214 -8.23 -6.24 -5.14
N GLY A 215 -7.56 -6.98 -6.02
CA GLY A 215 -6.67 -8.05 -5.62
C GLY A 215 -6.15 -8.85 -6.82
N ARG A 216 -5.16 -9.70 -6.55
CA ARG A 216 -4.52 -10.57 -7.53
C ARG A 216 -5.16 -11.97 -7.47
N LYS A 217 -5.76 -12.42 -8.57
CA LYS A 217 -6.33 -13.78 -8.70
C LYS A 217 -5.25 -14.83 -8.93
N SER A 218 -4.28 -14.52 -9.78
CA SER A 218 -3.19 -15.43 -10.10
C SER A 218 -1.99 -14.68 -10.64
N LEU A 219 -0.81 -15.23 -10.38
CA LEU A 219 0.45 -14.84 -10.99
C LEU A 219 1.06 -16.08 -11.61
N GLU A 220 1.31 -16.06 -12.92
CA GLU A 220 1.86 -17.20 -13.66
C GLU A 220 3.13 -16.77 -14.38
N PHE A 221 4.25 -17.41 -14.04
CA PHE A 221 5.50 -17.28 -14.78
C PHE A 221 5.60 -18.41 -15.81
N LYS A 222 5.92 -18.04 -17.05
CA LYS A 222 5.99 -18.97 -18.18
C LYS A 222 7.42 -19.22 -18.61
N LEU A 223 7.70 -20.43 -19.07
CA LEU A 223 8.92 -20.76 -19.79
C LEU A 223 8.57 -20.88 -21.28
N PRO A 224 9.27 -20.17 -22.18
CA PRO A 224 9.12 -20.41 -23.61
C PRO A 224 9.58 -21.84 -23.98
N ASN A 225 9.22 -22.30 -25.18
CA ASN A 225 9.64 -23.61 -25.67
C ASN A 225 11.06 -23.54 -26.26
N GLU A 226 12.07 -23.53 -25.39
CA GLU A 226 13.48 -23.47 -25.76
C GLU A 226 14.35 -24.49 -25.01
N PRO A 227 15.59 -24.78 -25.47
CA PRO A 227 16.55 -25.58 -24.71
C PRO A 227 16.88 -24.99 -23.34
N ASP A 228 17.13 -25.83 -22.33
CA ASP A 228 17.32 -25.42 -20.92
C ASP A 228 18.38 -24.32 -20.75
N ASP A 229 19.54 -24.41 -21.41
CA ASP A 229 20.60 -23.38 -21.32
C ASP A 229 20.13 -21.99 -21.81
N ARG A 230 19.29 -21.95 -22.85
CA ARG A 230 18.71 -20.70 -23.35
C ARG A 230 17.62 -20.18 -22.43
N LEU A 231 16.82 -21.06 -21.84
CA LEU A 231 15.83 -20.71 -20.82
C LEU A 231 16.48 -20.09 -19.60
N VAL A 232 17.57 -20.71 -19.11
CA VAL A 232 18.37 -20.19 -18.01
C VAL A 232 18.94 -18.81 -18.34
N ALA A 233 19.45 -18.60 -19.56
CA ALA A 233 19.89 -17.28 -20.00
C ALA A 233 18.75 -16.26 -20.09
N HIS A 234 17.53 -16.68 -20.43
CA HIS A 234 16.35 -15.81 -20.53
C HIS A 234 16.01 -15.13 -19.19
N PHE A 235 16.25 -15.79 -18.06
CA PHE A 235 15.99 -15.21 -16.72
C PHE A 235 16.77 -13.90 -16.46
N LYS A 236 17.89 -13.64 -17.15
CA LYS A 236 18.63 -12.36 -17.05
C LYS A 236 17.85 -11.14 -17.53
N HIS A 237 16.82 -11.39 -18.31
CA HIS A 237 16.02 -10.39 -19.00
C HIS A 237 14.56 -10.40 -18.54
N ARG A 238 14.16 -11.20 -17.56
CA ARG A 238 12.80 -11.19 -17.01
C ARG A 238 12.61 -10.04 -16.02
N VAL A 239 11.35 -9.68 -15.77
CA VAL A 239 10.94 -8.92 -14.58
C VAL A 239 10.71 -9.91 -13.45
N LEU A 240 11.40 -9.73 -12.33
CA LEU A 240 11.54 -10.76 -11.29
C LEU A 240 11.01 -10.30 -9.93
N THR A 241 11.22 -9.05 -9.57
CA THR A 241 10.99 -8.53 -8.22
C THR A 241 9.49 -8.29 -7.91
N PRO A 242 9.00 -8.58 -6.69
CA PRO A 242 7.65 -8.23 -6.24
C PRO A 242 7.30 -6.76 -6.42
N SER A 243 8.21 -5.84 -6.07
CA SER A 243 7.98 -4.40 -6.19
C SER A 243 7.73 -3.96 -7.63
N ALA A 244 8.49 -4.51 -8.60
CA ALA A 244 8.24 -4.23 -10.02
C ALA A 244 6.89 -4.80 -10.49
N ILE A 245 6.55 -6.02 -10.07
CA ILE A 245 5.26 -6.63 -10.44
C ILE A 245 4.10 -5.83 -9.85
N GLU A 246 4.17 -5.38 -8.59
CA GLU A 246 3.15 -4.51 -8.00
C GLU A 246 3.05 -3.17 -8.75
N ALA A 247 4.20 -2.55 -9.07
CA ALA A 247 4.22 -1.32 -9.87
C ALA A 247 3.50 -1.49 -11.22
N LEU A 248 3.79 -2.57 -11.94
CA LEU A 248 3.20 -2.86 -13.25
C LEU A 248 1.72 -3.27 -13.18
N THR A 249 1.33 -4.01 -12.14
CA THR A 249 -0.01 -4.61 -12.05
C THR A 249 -1.02 -3.73 -11.32
N LYS A 250 -0.57 -2.85 -10.41
CA LYS A 250 -1.44 -2.02 -9.57
C LYS A 250 -1.17 -0.52 -9.72
N VAL A 251 0.05 -0.08 -9.48
CA VAL A 251 0.37 1.37 -9.47
C VAL A 251 0.16 2.00 -10.84
N VAL A 252 0.63 1.36 -11.91
CA VAL A 252 0.49 1.85 -13.29
C VAL A 252 -0.98 1.98 -13.70
N PRO A 253 -1.84 0.95 -13.60
CA PRO A 253 -3.26 1.09 -13.93
C PRO A 253 -3.98 2.22 -13.19
N GLU A 254 -3.72 2.40 -11.90
CA GLU A 254 -4.41 3.37 -11.05
C GLU A 254 -3.90 4.82 -11.25
N THR A 255 -2.61 5.00 -11.56
CA THR A 255 -1.97 6.33 -11.72
C THR A 255 -2.61 7.18 -12.82
N GLY A 256 -3.17 6.56 -13.87
CA GLY A 256 -3.87 7.28 -14.93
C GLY A 256 -5.02 8.15 -14.42
N GLN A 257 -5.73 7.71 -13.37
CA GLN A 257 -6.79 8.51 -12.74
C GLN A 257 -6.23 9.72 -12.02
N SER A 258 -5.16 9.55 -11.23
CA SER A 258 -4.51 10.62 -10.48
C SER A 258 -3.94 11.70 -11.40
N LEU A 259 -3.28 11.30 -12.49
CA LEU A 259 -2.77 12.21 -13.50
C LEU A 259 -3.90 13.02 -14.15
N LEU A 260 -4.98 12.35 -14.57
CA LEU A 260 -6.13 13.03 -15.17
C LEU A 260 -6.85 13.94 -14.20
N ASN A 261 -6.98 13.54 -12.94
CA ASN A 261 -7.63 14.36 -11.90
C ASN A 261 -6.87 15.68 -11.70
N GLU A 262 -5.54 15.59 -11.59
CA GLU A 262 -4.68 16.77 -11.44
C GLU A 262 -4.79 17.69 -12.66
N ILE A 263 -4.72 17.14 -13.88
CA ILE A 263 -4.88 17.95 -15.09
C ILE A 263 -6.30 18.54 -15.17
N ASN A 264 -7.35 17.76 -14.89
CA ASN A 264 -8.75 18.19 -14.94
C ASN A 264 -9.04 19.36 -13.99
N TYR A 265 -8.38 19.40 -12.83
CA TYR A 265 -8.56 20.49 -11.87
C TYR A 265 -8.22 21.86 -12.48
N TYR A 266 -7.22 21.92 -13.37
CA TYR A 266 -6.73 23.17 -13.98
C TYR A 266 -7.00 23.29 -15.48
N ALA A 267 -7.37 22.22 -16.18
CA ALA A 267 -7.62 22.20 -17.63
C ALA A 267 -8.99 22.77 -17.98
N TYR A 268 -9.19 24.05 -17.68
CA TYR A 268 -10.36 24.81 -18.04
C TYR A 268 -10.03 26.28 -18.37
N ALA A 269 -10.94 26.95 -19.07
CA ALA A 269 -10.79 28.36 -19.39
C ALA A 269 -11.26 29.25 -18.24
N VAL A 270 -10.38 30.13 -17.75
CA VAL A 270 -10.72 31.10 -16.70
C VAL A 270 -11.93 31.93 -17.09
N GLU A 271 -12.00 32.31 -18.36
CA GLU A 271 -13.08 33.11 -18.94
C GLU A 271 -14.46 32.48 -18.69
N GLU A 272 -14.59 31.16 -18.88
CA GLU A 272 -15.85 30.46 -18.66
C GLU A 272 -16.20 30.40 -17.16
N SER A 273 -15.21 30.18 -16.29
CA SER A 273 -15.38 30.15 -14.84
C SER A 273 -15.80 31.51 -14.27
N GLU A 274 -15.17 32.60 -14.71
CA GLU A 274 -15.51 33.98 -14.33
C GLU A 274 -16.94 34.34 -14.78
N LEU A 275 -17.31 33.95 -16.00
CA LEU A 275 -18.68 34.13 -16.51
C LEU A 275 -19.70 33.36 -15.68
N VAL A 276 -19.42 32.10 -15.34
CA VAL A 276 -20.29 31.30 -14.48
C VAL A 276 -20.48 31.97 -13.11
N GLY A 277 -19.39 32.41 -12.48
CA GLY A 277 -19.46 33.13 -11.20
C GLY A 277 -20.30 34.41 -11.27
N GLY A 278 -20.12 35.20 -12.33
CA GLY A 278 -20.92 36.41 -12.59
C GLY A 278 -22.42 36.12 -12.79
N VAL A 279 -22.74 35.09 -13.59
CA VAL A 279 -24.14 34.68 -13.84
C VAL A 279 -24.80 34.15 -12.56
N VAL A 280 -24.08 33.36 -11.76
CA VAL A 280 -24.58 32.85 -10.47
C VAL A 280 -24.84 34.00 -9.49
N LYS A 281 -23.92 34.97 -9.39
CA LYS A 281 -24.14 36.16 -8.56
C LYS A 281 -25.38 36.95 -8.98
N ALA A 282 -25.56 37.15 -10.29
CA ALA A 282 -26.75 37.82 -10.82
C ALA A 282 -28.05 37.02 -10.58
N LEU A 283 -27.98 35.68 -10.58
CA LEU A 283 -29.11 34.81 -10.21
C LEU A 283 -29.50 35.02 -8.74
N ILE A 284 -28.53 35.04 -7.83
CA ILE A 284 -28.77 35.25 -6.39
C ILE A 284 -29.42 36.62 -6.15
N GLU A 285 -28.91 37.68 -6.79
CA GLU A 285 -29.49 39.02 -6.74
C GLU A 285 -30.93 39.04 -7.29
N PHE A 286 -31.19 38.37 -8.42
CA PHE A 286 -32.52 38.28 -9.03
C PHE A 286 -33.51 37.51 -8.14
N LEU A 287 -33.06 36.42 -7.51
CA LEU A 287 -33.91 35.61 -6.64
C LEU A 287 -34.16 36.28 -5.28
N GLY A 288 -33.19 37.09 -4.81
CA GLY A 288 -33.19 37.73 -3.49
C GLY A 288 -32.85 36.79 -2.35
N LYS A 289 -32.29 35.61 -2.65
CA LYS A 289 -31.89 34.56 -1.70
C LYS A 289 -30.66 33.83 -2.23
N SER A 290 -29.72 33.49 -1.34
CA SER A 290 -28.56 32.64 -1.64
C SER A 290 -28.83 31.16 -1.38
N GLU A 291 -29.76 30.84 -0.48
CA GLU A 291 -30.13 29.46 -0.15
C GLU A 291 -31.58 29.17 -0.52
N VAL A 292 -31.82 27.94 -0.98
CA VAL A 292 -33.12 27.42 -1.40
C VAL A 292 -33.43 26.13 -0.65
N SER A 293 -34.62 26.02 -0.09
CA SER A 293 -35.10 24.76 0.44
C SER A 293 -35.72 23.88 -0.64
N LEU A 294 -35.70 22.57 -0.43
CA LEU A 294 -36.28 21.60 -1.35
C LEU A 294 -37.77 21.79 -1.62
N SER A 295 -38.52 22.33 -0.66
CA SER A 295 -39.94 22.66 -0.81
C SER A 295 -40.20 23.87 -1.73
N GLU A 296 -39.18 24.71 -1.97
CA GLU A 296 -39.25 25.89 -2.83
C GLU A 296 -38.85 25.62 -4.30
N ILE A 297 -38.36 24.41 -4.64
CA ILE A 297 -37.85 24.11 -5.99
C ILE A 297 -38.92 24.30 -7.08
N GLU A 298 -40.13 23.77 -6.87
CA GLU A 298 -41.22 23.86 -7.85
C GLU A 298 -41.69 25.31 -8.06
N THR A 299 -41.65 26.14 -7.01
CA THR A 299 -42.01 27.56 -7.11
C THR A 299 -40.90 28.40 -7.73
N LEU A 300 -39.65 27.93 -7.71
CA LEU A 300 -38.49 28.59 -8.32
C LEU A 300 -38.31 28.30 -9.81
N ARG A 301 -38.74 27.13 -10.32
CA ARG A 301 -38.58 26.76 -11.74
C ARG A 301 -39.06 27.85 -12.72
N PRO A 302 -40.25 28.47 -12.57
CA PRO A 302 -40.69 29.53 -13.48
C PRO A 302 -39.78 30.76 -13.43
N ARG A 303 -39.28 31.14 -12.24
CA ARG A 303 -38.35 32.27 -12.06
C ARG A 303 -36.99 31.99 -12.68
N ILE A 304 -36.50 30.75 -12.59
CA ILE A 304 -35.27 30.30 -13.26
C ILE A 304 -35.43 30.40 -14.79
N GLY A 305 -36.57 29.97 -15.33
CA GLY A 305 -36.88 30.10 -16.75
C GLY A 305 -36.89 31.56 -17.23
N GLU A 306 -37.45 32.46 -16.43
CA GLU A 306 -37.41 33.91 -16.68
C GLU A 306 -35.98 34.45 -16.68
N PHE A 307 -35.18 34.10 -15.66
CA PHE A 307 -33.78 34.51 -15.58
C PHE A 307 -32.95 34.05 -16.79
N VAL A 308 -33.13 32.81 -17.24
CA VAL A 308 -32.41 32.26 -18.40
C VAL A 308 -32.80 32.99 -19.69
N LYS A 309 -34.06 33.40 -19.82
CA LYS A 309 -34.49 34.25 -20.94
C LYS A 309 -33.83 35.64 -20.88
N ILE A 310 -33.78 36.24 -19.69
CA ILE A 310 -33.09 37.52 -19.44
C ILE A 310 -31.59 37.40 -19.80
N LEU A 311 -30.94 36.30 -19.42
CA LEU A 311 -29.55 36.00 -19.77
C LEU A 311 -29.35 35.93 -21.29
N GLY A 312 -30.21 35.19 -21.99
CA GLY A 312 -30.16 35.09 -23.45
C GLY A 312 -30.33 36.43 -24.16
N ASP A 313 -31.32 37.23 -23.75
CA ASP A 313 -31.52 38.57 -24.28
C ASP A 313 -30.28 39.46 -24.07
N SER A 314 -29.67 39.39 -22.88
CA SER A 314 -28.51 40.21 -22.50
C SER A 314 -27.27 39.85 -23.33
N ILE A 315 -27.02 38.54 -23.55
CA ILE A 315 -25.90 38.07 -24.37
C ILE A 315 -26.05 38.51 -25.83
N ASN A 316 -27.26 38.40 -26.39
CA ASN A 316 -27.52 38.80 -27.79
C ASN A 316 -27.33 40.31 -27.98
N ALA A 317 -27.83 41.13 -27.05
CA ALA A 317 -27.62 42.57 -27.10
C ALA A 317 -26.14 42.95 -26.93
N LEU A 318 -25.42 42.25 -26.04
CA LEU A 318 -24.00 42.51 -25.82
C LEU A 318 -23.13 42.11 -27.02
N GLU A 319 -23.45 41.03 -27.72
CA GLU A 319 -22.78 40.65 -28.97
C GLU A 319 -22.83 41.80 -29.99
N HIS A 320 -23.98 42.45 -30.15
CA HIS A 320 -24.12 43.61 -31.03
C HIS A 320 -23.27 44.80 -30.57
N ILE A 321 -23.26 45.11 -29.28
CA ILE A 321 -22.46 46.20 -28.69
C ILE A 321 -20.95 45.95 -28.89
N VAL A 322 -20.51 44.71 -28.65
CA VAL A 322 -19.11 44.29 -28.85
C VAL A 322 -18.72 44.41 -30.32
N GLU A 323 -19.53 43.91 -31.25
CA GLU A 323 -19.22 44.01 -32.68
C GLU A 323 -19.20 45.47 -33.19
N GLU A 324 -20.07 46.34 -32.68
CA GLU A 324 -20.03 47.78 -32.99
C GLU A 324 -18.75 48.44 -32.46
N HIS A 325 -18.36 48.13 -31.23
CA HIS A 325 -17.12 48.62 -30.63
C HIS A 325 -15.88 48.12 -31.38
N LEU A 326 -15.80 46.84 -31.71
CA LEU A 326 -14.73 46.25 -32.52
C LEU A 326 -14.63 46.92 -33.89
N SER A 327 -15.78 47.14 -34.53
CA SER A 327 -15.88 47.79 -35.85
C SER A 327 -15.51 49.28 -35.81
N SER A 328 -15.63 49.94 -34.65
CA SER A 328 -15.25 51.34 -34.48
C SER A 328 -13.74 51.59 -34.67
N GLY A 329 -12.90 50.56 -34.45
CA GLY A 329 -11.45 50.64 -34.61
C GLY A 329 -10.75 51.64 -33.67
N LYS A 330 -11.44 52.14 -32.64
CA LYS A 330 -10.89 53.10 -31.68
C LYS A 330 -9.62 52.57 -31.01
N THR A 331 -8.66 53.47 -30.80
CA THR A 331 -7.40 53.18 -30.09
C THR A 331 -7.54 53.72 -28.68
N LEU A 332 -7.59 52.85 -27.67
CA LEU A 332 -7.91 53.20 -26.29
C LEU A 332 -7.05 52.38 -25.31
N THR A 333 -7.01 52.81 -24.05
CA THR A 333 -6.48 51.96 -22.97
C THR A 333 -7.49 50.87 -22.61
N ILE A 334 -7.06 49.85 -21.86
CA ILE A 334 -7.93 48.77 -21.36
C ILE A 334 -9.13 49.35 -20.57
N GLU A 335 -8.90 50.30 -19.67
CA GLU A 335 -9.96 50.95 -18.87
C GLU A 335 -10.90 51.80 -19.72
N ASP A 336 -10.38 52.46 -20.76
CA ASP A 336 -11.20 53.24 -21.68
C ASP A 336 -12.04 52.35 -22.62
N HIS A 337 -11.51 51.18 -23.01
CA HIS A 337 -12.29 50.17 -23.72
C HIS A 337 -13.44 49.65 -22.86
N LYS A 338 -13.18 49.34 -21.59
CA LYS A 338 -14.21 48.98 -20.60
C LYS A 338 -15.30 50.05 -20.51
N SER A 339 -14.88 51.31 -20.30
CA SER A 339 -15.78 52.45 -20.19
C SER A 339 -16.65 52.66 -21.45
N SER A 340 -16.07 52.47 -22.64
CA SER A 340 -16.79 52.54 -23.92
C SER A 340 -17.86 51.46 -24.03
N LEU A 341 -17.55 50.21 -23.65
CA LEU A 341 -18.51 49.10 -23.67
C LEU A 341 -19.63 49.31 -22.64
N THR A 342 -19.30 49.70 -21.41
CA THR A 342 -20.30 49.99 -20.36
C THR A 342 -21.20 51.17 -20.74
N SER A 343 -20.65 52.17 -21.42
CA SER A 343 -21.44 53.28 -21.98
C SER A 343 -22.41 52.77 -23.07
N GLY A 344 -21.95 51.88 -23.95
CA GLY A 344 -22.79 51.23 -24.96
C GLY A 344 -23.98 50.48 -24.35
N VAL A 345 -23.76 49.74 -23.27
CA VAL A 345 -24.83 49.08 -22.49
C VAL A 345 -25.81 50.09 -21.91
N SER A 346 -25.30 51.18 -21.32
CA SER A 346 -26.14 52.21 -20.70
C SER A 346 -27.04 52.94 -21.71
N THR A 347 -26.61 53.05 -22.96
CA THR A 347 -27.38 53.69 -24.04
C THR A 347 -28.33 52.74 -24.79
N ASN A 348 -28.17 51.43 -24.64
CA ASN A 348 -28.99 50.44 -25.33
C ASN A 348 -30.26 50.12 -24.51
N SER A 349 -31.44 50.48 -25.04
CA SER A 349 -32.72 50.33 -24.35
C SER A 349 -33.05 48.89 -23.92
N ASP A 350 -32.47 47.88 -24.58
CA ASP A 350 -32.79 46.49 -24.33
C ASP A 350 -32.08 45.94 -23.08
N VAL A 351 -30.96 46.55 -22.66
CA VAL A 351 -30.11 46.09 -21.54
C VAL A 351 -29.76 47.19 -20.53
N SER A 352 -30.22 48.42 -20.69
CA SER A 352 -29.81 49.56 -19.85
C SER A 352 -30.32 49.56 -18.40
N SER A 353 -31.14 48.60 -17.97
CA SER A 353 -31.70 48.58 -16.61
C SER A 353 -31.93 47.18 -16.03
N GLY A 354 -32.04 47.13 -14.70
CA GLY A 354 -32.37 45.91 -13.94
C GLY A 354 -31.32 44.80 -14.08
N THR A 355 -31.78 43.55 -14.00
CA THR A 355 -30.92 42.35 -14.08
C THR A 355 -30.18 42.24 -15.43
N LYS A 356 -30.77 42.75 -16.52
CA LYS A 356 -30.11 42.77 -17.84
C LYS A 356 -28.84 43.63 -17.84
N ASN A 357 -28.90 44.80 -17.20
CA ASN A 357 -27.73 45.66 -17.05
C ASN A 357 -26.65 45.00 -16.20
N ASN A 358 -27.02 44.41 -15.06
CA ASN A 358 -26.09 43.73 -14.17
C ASN A 358 -25.36 42.58 -14.91
N LEU A 359 -26.11 41.76 -15.68
CA LEU A 359 -25.53 40.68 -16.48
C LEU A 359 -24.60 41.19 -17.57
N ALA A 360 -25.00 42.24 -18.30
CA ALA A 360 -24.17 42.83 -19.34
C ALA A 360 -22.85 43.39 -18.78
N ILE A 361 -22.91 44.08 -17.63
CA ILE A 361 -21.72 44.59 -16.93
C ILE A 361 -20.82 43.44 -16.47
N CYS A 362 -21.37 42.38 -15.86
CA CYS A 362 -20.59 41.21 -15.44
C CYS A 362 -19.85 40.55 -16.61
N ILE A 363 -20.50 40.42 -17.77
CA ILE A 363 -19.86 39.85 -18.95
C ILE A 363 -18.78 40.80 -19.49
N ILE A 364 -18.99 42.12 -19.47
CA ILE A 364 -17.95 43.10 -19.83
C ILE A 364 -16.75 43.00 -18.88
N ASP A 365 -16.98 42.86 -17.58
CA ASP A 365 -15.89 42.67 -16.61
C ASP A 365 -15.07 41.40 -16.95
N GLY A 366 -15.74 40.29 -17.27
CA GLY A 366 -15.08 39.06 -17.73
C GLY A 366 -14.27 39.25 -19.03
N ILE A 367 -14.82 39.98 -20.01
CA ILE A 367 -14.11 40.37 -21.24
C ILE A 367 -12.82 41.12 -20.88
N MET A 368 -12.93 42.12 -20.01
CA MET A 368 -11.81 43.01 -19.71
C MET A 368 -10.74 42.35 -18.84
N ASN A 369 -11.12 41.42 -17.98
CA ASN A 369 -10.16 40.57 -17.26
C ASN A 369 -9.35 39.72 -18.23
N SER A 370 -10.00 39.09 -19.22
CA SER A 370 -9.32 38.30 -20.26
C SER A 370 -8.36 39.17 -21.09
N VAL A 371 -8.78 40.36 -21.52
CA VAL A 371 -7.91 41.33 -22.22
C VAL A 371 -6.71 41.74 -21.37
N SER A 372 -6.91 41.97 -20.07
CA SER A 372 -5.84 42.35 -19.15
C SER A 372 -4.80 41.23 -18.93
N ARG A 373 -5.22 39.96 -19.06
CA ARG A 373 -4.31 38.80 -18.98
C ARG A 373 -3.41 38.72 -20.22
N GLU A 374 -3.98 38.94 -21.40
CA GLU A 374 -3.28 38.85 -22.69
C GLU A 374 -2.33 40.05 -22.92
N PHE A 375 -2.81 41.26 -22.62
CA PHE A 375 -2.08 42.50 -22.86
C PHE A 375 -1.56 43.10 -21.55
N ARG A 376 -0.31 42.78 -21.19
CA ARG A 376 0.33 43.33 -19.98
C ARG A 376 0.78 44.79 -20.18
N GLY A 377 0.30 45.70 -19.33
CA GLY A 377 0.78 47.09 -19.22
C GLY A 377 -0.19 48.17 -19.73
N ALA A 378 0.13 49.44 -19.47
CA ALA A 378 -0.68 50.60 -19.84
C ALA A 378 -0.46 51.02 -21.31
N ARG A 379 -0.68 50.11 -22.25
CA ARG A 379 -0.55 50.36 -23.68
C ARG A 379 -1.92 50.67 -24.31
N GLU A 380 -1.95 51.58 -25.26
CA GLU A 380 -3.12 51.77 -26.12
C GLU A 380 -3.22 50.64 -27.14
N ILE A 381 -4.41 50.05 -27.24
CA ILE A 381 -4.73 48.91 -28.10
C ILE A 381 -5.83 49.35 -29.06
N ARG A 382 -5.81 48.85 -30.29
CA ARG A 382 -6.92 49.10 -31.23
C ARG A 382 -8.05 48.13 -30.95
N ALA A 383 -9.29 48.61 -30.98
CA ALA A 383 -10.46 47.76 -30.71
C ALA A 383 -10.49 46.50 -31.59
N TRP A 384 -10.11 46.57 -32.87
CA TRP A 384 -10.09 45.39 -33.74
C TRP A 384 -9.02 44.35 -33.38
N GLU A 385 -7.96 44.73 -32.66
CA GLU A 385 -6.93 43.80 -32.16
C GLU A 385 -7.49 42.91 -31.04
N LEU A 386 -8.54 43.37 -30.34
CA LEU A 386 -9.23 42.64 -29.27
C LEU A 386 -10.31 41.66 -29.78
N LYS A 387 -10.46 41.56 -31.11
CA LYS A 387 -11.52 40.78 -31.76
C LYS A 387 -11.53 39.31 -31.35
N GLY A 388 -10.35 38.69 -31.19
CA GLY A 388 -10.23 37.30 -30.75
C GLY A 388 -10.80 37.12 -29.34
N THR A 389 -10.19 37.82 -28.37
CA THR A 389 -10.52 37.77 -26.95
C THR A 389 -12.00 38.10 -26.68
N MET A 390 -12.51 39.21 -27.24
CA MET A 390 -13.90 39.64 -27.00
C MET A 390 -14.93 38.66 -27.58
N ARG A 391 -14.71 38.15 -28.80
CA ARG A 391 -15.64 37.17 -29.41
C ARG A 391 -15.63 35.84 -28.67
N TYR A 392 -14.47 35.44 -28.14
CA TYR A 392 -14.33 34.19 -27.41
C TYR A 392 -15.10 34.19 -26.10
N VAL A 393 -15.03 35.29 -25.33
CA VAL A 393 -15.82 35.44 -24.10
C VAL A 393 -17.32 35.46 -24.40
N ILE A 394 -17.77 36.09 -25.49
CA ILE A 394 -19.17 36.01 -25.94
C ILE A 394 -19.57 34.57 -26.32
N ALA A 395 -18.68 33.81 -26.97
CA ALA A 395 -18.91 32.40 -27.27
C ALA A 395 -19.07 31.56 -25.99
N TYR A 396 -18.24 31.80 -24.96
CA TYR A 396 -18.44 31.18 -23.65
C TYR A 396 -19.74 31.58 -22.98
N ALA A 397 -20.13 32.86 -23.04
CA ALA A 397 -21.41 33.29 -22.47
C ALA A 397 -22.59 32.55 -23.14
N LYS A 398 -22.54 32.36 -24.46
CA LYS A 398 -23.52 31.55 -25.21
C LYS A 398 -23.48 30.08 -24.80
N ARG A 399 -22.29 29.50 -24.56
CA ARG A 399 -22.14 28.13 -24.07
C ARG A 399 -22.77 27.98 -22.67
N VAL A 400 -22.46 28.90 -21.74
CA VAL A 400 -23.05 28.96 -20.39
C VAL A 400 -24.58 28.97 -20.49
N LEU A 401 -25.15 29.84 -21.33
CA LEU A 401 -26.60 29.93 -21.55
C LEU A 401 -27.23 28.57 -21.95
N GLN A 402 -26.55 27.76 -22.77
CA GLN A 402 -27.09 26.48 -23.25
C GLN A 402 -27.25 25.44 -22.15
N TYR A 403 -26.32 25.40 -21.19
CA TYR A 403 -26.33 24.39 -20.12
C TYR A 403 -26.90 24.90 -18.80
N PHE A 404 -26.82 26.21 -18.51
CA PHE A 404 -27.08 26.76 -17.17
C PHE A 404 -28.41 26.32 -16.56
N SER A 405 -29.52 26.48 -17.28
CA SER A 405 -30.85 26.10 -16.77
C SER A 405 -30.97 24.61 -16.46
N LYS A 406 -30.44 23.77 -17.37
CA LYS A 406 -30.51 22.31 -17.25
C LYS A 406 -29.66 21.84 -16.08
N GLU A 407 -28.46 22.39 -15.93
CA GLU A 407 -27.53 22.04 -14.87
C GLU A 407 -27.95 22.60 -13.51
N LEU A 408 -28.58 23.77 -13.44
CA LEU A 408 -29.17 24.28 -12.19
C LEU A 408 -30.26 23.34 -11.67
N ASN A 409 -31.15 22.87 -12.55
CA ASN A 409 -32.17 21.90 -12.15
C ASN A 409 -31.54 20.57 -11.67
N GLN A 410 -30.53 20.08 -12.39
CA GLN A 410 -29.84 18.85 -12.03
C GLN A 410 -29.05 18.99 -10.72
N TYR A 411 -28.43 20.15 -10.49
CA TYR A 411 -27.75 20.50 -9.25
C TYR A 411 -28.71 20.43 -8.06
N LEU A 412 -29.87 21.09 -8.17
CA LEU A 412 -30.88 21.10 -7.11
C LEU A 412 -31.32 19.67 -6.75
N VAL A 413 -31.53 18.82 -7.75
CA VAL A 413 -31.91 17.42 -7.57
C VAL A 413 -30.78 16.59 -6.95
N THR A 414 -29.56 16.74 -7.47
CA THR A 414 -28.39 15.92 -7.08
C THR A 414 -27.89 16.31 -5.69
N ASN A 415 -27.73 17.61 -5.43
CA ASN A 415 -27.24 18.11 -4.15
C ASN A 415 -28.25 17.87 -3.02
N ALA A 416 -29.55 17.95 -3.31
CA ALA A 416 -30.60 17.53 -2.40
C ALA A 416 -30.47 16.07 -1.96
N ALA A 417 -30.37 15.16 -2.95
CA ALA A 417 -30.20 13.73 -2.68
C ALA A 417 -28.90 13.47 -1.90
N LYS A 418 -27.79 14.10 -2.30
CA LYS A 418 -26.49 13.97 -1.65
C LYS A 418 -26.55 14.42 -0.19
N LYS A 419 -26.97 15.67 0.08
CA LYS A 419 -27.10 16.20 1.44
C LYS A 419 -28.05 15.36 2.30
N ALA A 420 -29.17 14.88 1.75
CA ALA A 420 -30.11 14.03 2.48
C ALA A 420 -29.47 12.73 2.97
N PHE A 421 -28.74 12.01 2.11
CA PHE A 421 -28.03 10.80 2.53
C PHE A 421 -26.92 11.11 3.54
N PHE A 422 -26.12 12.15 3.31
CA PHE A 422 -25.00 12.46 4.21
C PHE A 422 -25.47 12.90 5.60
N THR A 423 -26.56 13.64 5.70
CA THR A 423 -27.18 13.96 6.99
C THR A 423 -27.65 12.69 7.71
N ALA A 424 -28.39 11.82 7.02
CA ALA A 424 -28.86 10.55 7.61
C ALA A 424 -27.69 9.62 8.02
N LEU A 425 -26.60 9.62 7.25
CA LEU A 425 -25.38 8.88 7.54
C LEU A 425 -24.63 9.47 8.74
N GLN A 426 -24.58 10.79 8.90
CA GLN A 426 -24.00 11.44 10.08
C GLN A 426 -24.83 11.20 11.35
N GLU A 427 -26.17 11.21 11.24
CA GLU A 427 -27.05 10.83 12.34
C GLU A 427 -26.79 9.40 12.78
N PHE A 428 -26.65 8.46 11.83
CA PHE A 428 -26.28 7.08 12.13
C PHE A 428 -24.95 6.95 12.87
N LYS A 429 -23.93 7.72 12.47
CA LYS A 429 -22.63 7.76 13.18
C LYS A 429 -22.80 8.24 14.62
N LYS A 430 -23.59 9.29 14.84
CA LYS A 430 -23.85 9.82 16.19
C LYS A 430 -24.64 8.84 17.05
N GLU A 431 -25.64 8.16 16.48
CA GLU A 431 -26.43 7.13 17.17
C GLU A 431 -25.56 5.95 17.60
N THR A 432 -24.67 5.49 16.72
CA THR A 432 -23.85 4.30 16.98
C THR A 432 -22.73 4.60 17.99
N LEU A 433 -22.02 5.72 17.83
CA LEU A 433 -20.90 6.09 18.71
C LEU A 433 -21.31 6.57 20.13
N GLN A 434 -22.61 6.63 20.44
CA GLN A 434 -23.08 6.93 21.79
C GLN A 434 -22.99 5.71 22.74
N GLU A 435 -22.84 4.51 22.19
CA GLU A 435 -22.61 3.29 22.96
C GLU A 435 -21.10 3.12 23.22
N ASP A 436 -20.74 2.51 24.36
CA ASP A 436 -19.35 2.20 24.69
C ASP A 436 -18.87 1.03 23.82
N ILE A 437 -18.36 1.35 22.63
CA ILE A 437 -17.98 0.39 21.59
C ILE A 437 -16.53 -0.03 21.81
N GLY A 438 -16.29 -1.35 21.87
CA GLY A 438 -14.94 -1.90 21.97
C GLY A 438 -14.05 -1.60 20.74
N PRO A 439 -12.71 -1.70 20.86
CA PRO A 439 -11.78 -1.27 19.81
C PRO A 439 -11.97 -2.00 18.47
N THR A 440 -12.32 -3.29 18.51
CA THR A 440 -12.61 -4.09 17.31
C THR A 440 -13.84 -3.58 16.57
N ASP A 441 -14.92 -3.31 17.29
CA ASP A 441 -16.19 -2.87 16.71
C ASP A 441 -16.08 -1.43 16.20
N LEU A 442 -15.31 -0.57 16.87
CA LEU A 442 -15.05 0.79 16.42
C LEU A 442 -14.28 0.79 15.10
N THR A 443 -13.21 0.00 15.00
CA THR A 443 -12.39 -0.11 13.79
C THR A 443 -13.20 -0.66 12.62
N LEU A 444 -13.98 -1.73 12.85
CA LEU A 444 -14.92 -2.24 11.85
C LEU A 444 -15.90 -1.14 11.44
N PHE A 445 -16.56 -0.49 12.40
CA PHE A 445 -17.53 0.57 12.13
C PHE A 445 -16.94 1.66 11.24
N ASP A 446 -15.73 2.15 11.55
CA ASP A 446 -15.06 3.18 10.78
C ASP A 446 -14.74 2.72 9.35
N LEU A 447 -14.27 1.49 9.15
CA LEU A 447 -14.03 0.90 7.83
C LEU A 447 -15.33 0.78 7.01
N PHE A 448 -16.39 0.25 7.62
CA PHE A 448 -17.70 0.13 6.97
C PHE A 448 -18.31 1.49 6.65
N TYR A 449 -18.18 2.45 7.56
CA TYR A 449 -18.68 3.80 7.40
C TYR A 449 -17.96 4.51 6.25
N ALA A 450 -16.63 4.42 6.21
CA ALA A 450 -15.80 4.96 5.15
C ALA A 450 -16.13 4.34 3.79
N GLU A 451 -16.30 3.02 3.73
CA GLU A 451 -16.68 2.32 2.50
C GLU A 451 -18.08 2.74 2.02
N ILE A 452 -19.07 2.85 2.90
CA ILE A 452 -20.41 3.33 2.51
C ILE A 452 -20.36 4.77 2.02
N GLN A 453 -19.61 5.64 2.68
CA GLN A 453 -19.40 7.01 2.25
C GLN A 453 -18.73 7.06 0.85
N ALA A 454 -17.71 6.24 0.62
CA ALA A 454 -17.04 6.12 -0.67
C ALA A 454 -17.98 5.61 -1.76
N GLN A 455 -18.74 4.54 -1.50
CA GLN A 455 -19.71 3.96 -2.43
C GLN A 455 -20.87 4.92 -2.73
N LEU A 456 -21.32 5.69 -1.74
CA LEU A 456 -22.37 6.70 -1.92
C LEU A 456 -21.89 7.80 -2.87
N ASN A 457 -20.70 8.33 -2.62
CA ASN A 457 -20.07 9.30 -3.52
C ASN A 457 -19.87 8.71 -4.92
N ALA A 458 -19.35 7.49 -5.01
CA ALA A 458 -19.13 6.80 -6.27
C ALA A 458 -20.43 6.59 -7.06
N ALA A 459 -21.54 6.24 -6.41
CA ALA A 459 -22.83 6.08 -7.06
C ALA A 459 -23.36 7.40 -7.64
N PHE A 460 -23.26 8.51 -6.88
CA PHE A 460 -23.62 9.84 -7.38
C PHE A 460 -22.72 10.28 -8.55
N SER A 461 -21.41 10.13 -8.41
CA SER A 461 -20.44 10.45 -9.45
C SER A 461 -20.63 9.61 -10.70
N LYS A 462 -21.00 8.33 -10.56
CA LYS A 462 -21.31 7.43 -11.68
C LYS A 462 -22.52 7.89 -12.47
N GLU A 463 -23.59 8.32 -11.80
CA GLU A 463 -24.76 8.86 -12.50
C GLU A 463 -24.48 10.22 -13.14
N ALA A 464 -23.68 11.06 -12.48
CA ALA A 464 -23.19 12.31 -13.07
C ALA A 464 -22.35 12.05 -14.33
N PHE A 465 -21.44 11.08 -14.29
CA PHE A 465 -20.59 10.67 -15.42
C PHE A 465 -21.41 10.12 -16.60
N LYS A 466 -22.46 9.34 -16.33
CA LYS A 466 -23.40 8.86 -17.35
C LYS A 466 -24.20 9.99 -18.00
N GLY A 467 -24.31 11.13 -17.33
CA GLY A 467 -25.12 12.27 -17.77
C GLY A 467 -26.63 11.99 -17.70
N THR A 468 -27.06 11.00 -16.90
CA THR A 468 -28.48 10.68 -16.72
C THR A 468 -29.16 11.84 -16.00
N LYS A 469 -30.29 12.31 -16.54
CA LYS A 469 -31.08 13.39 -15.93
C LYS A 469 -32.25 12.82 -15.18
N TYR A 470 -32.53 13.40 -14.02
CA TYR A 470 -33.63 12.99 -13.15
C TYR A 470 -34.59 14.16 -12.96
N GLU A 471 -35.89 13.86 -13.02
CA GLU A 471 -36.93 14.86 -12.82
C GLU A 471 -37.18 15.17 -11.33
N ASP A 472 -36.90 14.17 -10.47
CA ASP A 472 -37.11 14.22 -9.02
C ASP A 472 -35.92 13.59 -8.27
N PHE A 473 -35.52 14.20 -7.15
CA PHE A 473 -34.47 13.69 -6.27
C PHE A 473 -34.82 12.32 -5.70
N LYS A 474 -36.10 12.01 -5.51
CA LYS A 474 -36.52 10.68 -5.03
C LYS A 474 -36.13 9.56 -6.00
N GLN A 475 -36.22 9.81 -7.31
CA GLN A 475 -35.82 8.82 -8.32
C GLN A 475 -34.31 8.57 -8.28
N LEU A 476 -33.51 9.63 -8.09
CA LEU A 476 -32.07 9.52 -7.92
C LEU A 476 -31.71 8.78 -6.62
N MET A 477 -32.40 9.10 -5.50
CA MET A 477 -32.24 8.41 -4.22
C MET A 477 -32.56 6.91 -4.34
N ASP A 478 -33.67 6.55 -4.99
CA ASP A 478 -34.07 5.16 -5.25
C ASP A 478 -32.98 4.40 -6.02
N LEU A 479 -32.46 5.01 -7.09
CA LEU A 479 -31.43 4.41 -7.92
C LEU A 479 -30.11 4.24 -7.16
N VAL A 480 -29.65 5.29 -6.48
CA VAL A 480 -28.42 5.27 -5.68
C VAL A 480 -28.53 4.23 -4.56
N THR A 481 -29.67 4.15 -3.87
CA THR A 481 -29.91 3.12 -2.83
C THR A 481 -29.81 1.71 -3.41
N ARG A 482 -30.41 1.46 -4.58
CA ARG A 482 -30.30 0.15 -5.24
C ARG A 482 -28.86 -0.17 -5.63
N GLN A 483 -28.13 0.79 -6.19
CA GLN A 483 -26.71 0.61 -6.55
C GLN A 483 -25.84 0.36 -5.33
N LEU A 484 -26.09 1.07 -4.22
CA LEU A 484 -25.41 0.84 -2.95
C LEU A 484 -25.67 -0.57 -2.43
N ILE A 485 -26.93 -1.03 -2.42
CA ILE A 485 -27.27 -2.38 -1.97
C ILE A 485 -26.61 -3.44 -2.86
N GLU A 486 -26.62 -3.24 -4.19
CA GLU A 486 -25.97 -4.16 -5.12
C GLU A 486 -24.45 -4.17 -4.95
N SER A 487 -23.83 -3.00 -4.74
CA SER A 487 -22.38 -2.89 -4.56
C SER A 487 -21.95 -3.47 -3.22
N PHE A 488 -22.66 -3.16 -2.13
CA PHE A 488 -22.41 -3.68 -0.79
C PHE A 488 -22.57 -5.22 -0.73
N LYS A 489 -23.53 -5.79 -1.47
CA LYS A 489 -23.67 -7.25 -1.59
C LYS A 489 -22.51 -7.95 -2.31
N LYS A 490 -21.74 -7.21 -3.11
CA LYS A 490 -20.60 -7.73 -3.90
C LYS A 490 -19.25 -7.44 -3.26
N ILE A 491 -19.21 -6.65 -2.18
CA ILE A 491 -17.98 -6.38 -1.47
C ILE A 491 -17.76 -7.54 -0.52
N ASP A 492 -16.64 -8.23 -0.69
CA ASP A 492 -16.09 -9.05 0.36
C ASP A 492 -15.50 -8.10 1.40
N ILE A 493 -16.15 -8.00 2.54
CA ILE A 493 -15.81 -7.04 3.59
C ILE A 493 -14.48 -7.42 4.24
N TRP A 494 -14.12 -8.70 4.21
CA TRP A 494 -12.82 -9.15 4.68
C TRP A 494 -11.68 -8.46 3.93
N ASN A 495 -11.88 -8.11 2.65
CA ASN A 495 -10.89 -7.39 1.86
C ASN A 495 -10.71 -5.92 2.28
N LEU A 496 -11.60 -5.36 3.11
CA LEU A 496 -11.42 -4.03 3.71
C LEU A 496 -10.49 -4.08 4.93
N ILE A 497 -10.28 -5.26 5.50
CA ILE A 497 -9.45 -5.46 6.69
C ILE A 497 -8.05 -5.81 6.19
N GLY A 498 -7.10 -4.88 6.35
CA GLY A 498 -5.69 -5.12 6.07
C GLY A 498 -4.93 -5.63 7.30
N PHE A 499 -3.69 -6.06 7.06
CA PHE A 499 -2.69 -6.36 8.10
C PHE A 499 -2.58 -5.26 9.16
N GLU A 500 -2.49 -4.00 8.74
CA GLU A 500 -2.36 -2.84 9.63
C GLU A 500 -3.55 -2.68 10.58
N ASN A 501 -4.77 -3.00 10.12
CA ASN A 501 -5.97 -2.89 10.95
C ASN A 501 -5.95 -3.92 12.10
N VAL A 502 -5.46 -5.13 11.85
CA VAL A 502 -5.30 -6.17 12.88
C VAL A 502 -4.22 -5.74 13.89
N ALA A 503 -3.12 -5.19 13.40
CA ALA A 503 -2.06 -4.65 14.25
C ALA A 503 -2.57 -3.51 15.14
N GLU A 504 -3.31 -2.53 14.59
CA GLU A 504 -3.89 -1.44 15.39
C GLU A 504 -4.86 -1.92 16.47
N ILE A 505 -5.73 -2.88 16.14
CA ILE A 505 -6.67 -3.47 17.11
C ILE A 505 -5.89 -4.13 18.25
N ALA A 506 -4.83 -4.87 17.94
CA ALA A 506 -3.98 -5.49 18.94
C ALA A 506 -3.25 -4.45 19.80
N LYS A 507 -2.72 -3.36 19.21
CA LYS A 507 -2.08 -2.25 19.96
C LYS A 507 -3.05 -1.62 20.94
N ARG A 508 -4.28 -1.30 20.50
CA ARG A 508 -5.32 -0.71 21.36
C ARG A 508 -5.71 -1.65 22.49
N GLU A 509 -5.82 -2.95 22.23
CA GLU A 509 -6.14 -3.93 23.27
C GLU A 509 -5.01 -4.07 24.30
N ILE A 510 -3.76 -4.15 23.85
CA ILE A 510 -2.59 -4.19 24.75
C ILE A 510 -2.58 -2.93 25.61
N ALA A 511 -2.83 -1.76 25.01
CA ALA A 511 -2.88 -0.51 25.74
C ALA A 511 -3.96 -0.52 26.82
N ILE A 512 -5.17 -1.02 26.53
CA ILE A 512 -6.27 -1.10 27.49
C ILE A 512 -5.97 -2.12 28.60
N LYS A 513 -5.46 -3.31 28.25
CA LYS A 513 -5.26 -4.42 29.20
C LYS A 513 -4.08 -4.18 30.16
N TYR A 514 -3.07 -3.43 29.73
CA TYR A 514 -1.81 -3.21 30.47
C TYR A 514 -1.55 -1.75 30.83
N ALA A 515 -2.56 -0.87 30.75
CA ALA A 515 -2.46 0.51 31.22
C ALA A 515 -2.15 0.57 32.72
N VAL A 516 -1.23 1.46 33.09
CA VAL A 516 -0.99 1.80 34.49
C VAL A 516 -2.09 2.77 34.95
N PRO A 517 -2.75 2.53 36.09
CA PRO A 517 -3.78 3.44 36.60
C PRO A 517 -3.23 4.87 36.76
N ASP A 518 -3.98 5.85 36.25
CA ASP A 518 -3.65 7.28 36.29
C ASP A 518 -2.34 7.70 35.55
N SER A 519 -1.81 6.86 34.65
CA SER A 519 -0.74 7.20 33.70
C SER A 519 -1.11 6.80 32.27
N GLU A 520 -0.46 7.41 31.27
CA GLU A 520 -0.49 6.95 29.88
C GLU A 520 0.51 5.80 29.62
N ASP A 521 1.33 5.45 30.61
CA ASP A 521 2.35 4.40 30.51
C ASP A 521 1.77 2.97 30.59
N LEU A 522 2.49 2.02 30.00
CA LEU A 522 2.18 0.59 30.06
C LEU A 522 3.00 -0.13 31.13
N THR A 523 2.50 -1.26 31.63
CA THR A 523 3.34 -2.17 32.42
C THR A 523 4.49 -2.75 31.57
N GLU A 524 5.62 -3.14 32.20
CA GLU A 524 6.77 -3.78 31.50
C GLU A 524 6.34 -4.97 30.60
N HIS A 525 5.32 -5.73 31.02
CA HIS A 525 4.73 -6.82 30.24
C HIS A 525 3.99 -6.32 29.00
N GLY A 526 3.27 -5.20 29.12
CA GLY A 526 2.60 -4.54 28.00
C GLY A 526 3.58 -3.90 27.01
N GLU A 527 4.66 -3.29 27.51
CA GLU A 527 5.73 -2.76 26.66
C GLU A 527 6.42 -3.86 25.85
N ALA A 528 6.70 -5.02 26.47
CA ALA A 528 7.28 -6.16 25.78
C ALA A 528 6.38 -6.70 24.65
N LEU A 529 5.07 -6.83 24.91
CA LEU A 529 4.10 -7.24 23.88
C LEU A 529 3.98 -6.22 22.75
N MET A 530 3.97 -4.92 23.09
CA MET A 530 3.91 -3.84 22.11
C MET A 530 5.17 -3.80 21.23
N LYS A 531 6.35 -4.03 21.82
CA LYS A 531 7.62 -4.10 21.09
C LYS A 531 7.61 -5.26 20.08
N LEU A 532 7.22 -6.45 20.53
CA LEU A 532 7.15 -7.65 19.69
C LEU A 532 6.13 -7.49 18.54
N LEU A 533 5.01 -6.81 18.82
CA LEU A 533 4.02 -6.47 17.81
C LEU A 533 4.55 -5.49 16.74
N ASN A 534 5.35 -4.50 17.14
CA ASN A 534 5.99 -3.56 16.22
C ASN A 534 7.10 -4.24 15.40
N GLU A 535 7.93 -5.09 16.02
CA GLU A 535 8.95 -5.89 15.30
C GLU A 535 8.31 -6.73 14.19
N PHE A 536 7.16 -7.34 14.45
CA PHE A 536 6.40 -8.06 13.41
C PHE A 536 5.82 -7.16 12.33
N GLN A 537 5.40 -5.95 12.68
CA GLN A 537 4.93 -4.98 11.69
C GLN A 537 6.05 -4.62 10.71
N ASP A 538 7.22 -4.26 11.25
CA ASP A 538 8.41 -3.88 10.48
C ASP A 538 8.93 -5.06 9.63
N LEU A 539 8.87 -6.29 10.17
CA LEU A 539 9.22 -7.50 9.43
C LEU A 539 8.40 -7.66 8.14
N VAL A 540 7.08 -7.43 8.22
CA VAL A 540 6.17 -7.63 7.09
C VAL A 540 6.18 -6.46 6.13
N SER A 541 6.22 -5.22 6.61
CA SER A 541 6.15 -4.03 5.75
C SER A 541 7.47 -3.73 5.05
N ASP A 542 8.60 -4.00 5.70
CA ASP A 542 9.91 -3.50 5.25
C ASP A 542 10.90 -4.63 4.96
N ILE A 543 11.09 -5.56 5.91
CA ILE A 543 12.14 -6.58 5.80
C ILE A 543 11.83 -7.62 4.72
N ILE A 544 10.64 -8.22 4.75
CA ILE A 544 10.24 -9.29 3.81
C ILE A 544 10.27 -8.81 2.34
N PRO A 545 9.70 -7.63 2.00
CA PRO A 545 9.84 -7.08 0.66
C PRO A 545 11.30 -6.85 0.24
N ASP A 546 12.13 -6.31 1.14
CA ASP A 546 13.56 -6.07 0.85
C ASP A 546 14.37 -7.37 0.69
N VAL A 547 14.07 -8.43 1.45
CA VAL A 547 14.63 -9.77 1.24
C VAL A 547 14.26 -10.29 -0.15
N ALA A 548 12.97 -10.22 -0.50
CA ALA A 548 12.48 -10.70 -1.79
C ALA A 548 13.09 -9.94 -2.97
N ASP A 549 13.12 -8.61 -2.91
CA ASP A 549 13.73 -7.76 -3.93
C ASP A 549 15.24 -7.99 -4.03
N THR A 550 15.93 -8.24 -2.92
CA THR A 550 17.36 -8.55 -2.93
C THR A 550 17.65 -9.91 -3.59
N LEU A 551 16.94 -10.96 -3.19
CA LEU A 551 17.14 -12.33 -3.70
C LEU A 551 16.76 -12.47 -5.18
N LEU A 552 15.76 -11.70 -5.63
CA LEU A 552 15.34 -11.65 -7.03
C LEU A 552 15.95 -10.48 -7.81
N SER A 553 16.88 -9.73 -7.21
CA SER A 553 17.49 -8.57 -7.87
C SER A 553 18.19 -8.98 -9.16
N LYS A 554 17.96 -8.20 -10.22
CA LYS A 554 18.54 -8.46 -11.54
C LYS A 554 20.07 -8.60 -11.53
N PRO A 555 20.84 -7.79 -10.77
CA PRO A 555 22.30 -7.97 -10.66
C PRO A 555 22.69 -9.32 -10.06
N LEU A 556 21.99 -9.77 -9.01
CA LEU A 556 22.26 -11.05 -8.36
C LEU A 556 21.92 -12.21 -9.31
N ILE A 557 20.73 -12.20 -9.88
CA ILE A 557 20.26 -13.26 -10.78
C ILE A 557 21.16 -13.39 -12.01
N ARG A 558 21.62 -12.27 -12.60
CA ARG A 558 22.61 -12.30 -13.69
C ARG A 558 23.91 -12.99 -13.27
N ARG A 559 24.45 -12.65 -12.09
CA ARG A 559 25.66 -13.27 -11.53
C ARG A 559 25.50 -14.77 -11.30
N ILE A 560 24.38 -15.18 -10.71
CA ILE A 560 24.06 -16.59 -10.45
C ILE A 560 23.99 -17.35 -11.78
N ILE A 561 23.24 -16.83 -12.76
CA ILE A 561 23.10 -17.47 -14.07
C ILE A 561 24.44 -17.60 -14.79
N ASP A 562 25.28 -16.56 -14.77
CA ASP A 562 26.61 -16.59 -15.38
C ASP A 562 27.46 -17.74 -14.81
N LYS A 563 27.48 -17.90 -13.48
CA LYS A 563 28.20 -18.99 -12.82
C LYS A 563 27.56 -20.36 -13.04
N MET A 564 26.22 -20.47 -13.04
CA MET A 564 25.53 -21.73 -13.34
C MET A 564 25.81 -22.24 -14.75
N LEU A 565 26.00 -21.34 -15.72
CA LEU A 565 26.31 -21.67 -17.12
C LEU A 565 27.80 -21.94 -17.34
N THR A 566 28.70 -21.16 -16.72
CA THR A 566 30.15 -21.23 -16.96
C THR A 566 30.89 -22.18 -16.02
N GLU A 567 30.53 -22.18 -14.73
CA GLU A 567 31.21 -22.87 -13.64
C GLU A 567 30.41 -24.08 -13.11
N GLN A 568 29.17 -24.28 -13.57
CA GLN A 568 28.23 -25.29 -13.07
C GLN A 568 27.93 -25.16 -11.56
N ALA A 569 27.99 -23.93 -11.03
CA ALA A 569 27.65 -23.64 -9.64
C ALA A 569 26.20 -24.02 -9.29
N SER A 570 25.97 -24.41 -8.03
CA SER A 570 24.63 -24.67 -7.50
C SER A 570 23.87 -23.37 -7.24
N LEU A 571 22.59 -23.33 -7.59
CA LEU A 571 21.70 -22.19 -7.31
C LEU A 571 21.64 -21.88 -5.81
N VAL A 572 21.52 -22.90 -4.97
CA VAL A 572 21.40 -22.74 -3.51
C VAL A 572 22.69 -22.19 -2.91
N GLU A 573 23.84 -22.73 -3.30
CA GLU A 573 25.15 -22.28 -2.77
C GLU A 573 25.41 -20.80 -3.11
N GLU A 574 25.01 -20.35 -4.31
CA GLU A 574 25.16 -18.95 -4.70
C GLU A 574 24.18 -18.02 -4.01
N LEU A 575 22.99 -18.50 -3.62
CA LEU A 575 22.05 -17.76 -2.77
C LEU A 575 22.57 -17.66 -1.33
N GLU A 576 23.04 -18.76 -0.74
CA GLU A 576 23.67 -18.79 0.59
C GLU A 576 24.83 -17.78 0.64
N ALA A 577 25.74 -17.82 -0.36
CA ALA A 577 26.85 -16.88 -0.46
C ALA A 577 26.40 -15.43 -0.69
N ALA A 578 25.26 -15.20 -1.34
CA ALA A 578 24.70 -13.85 -1.51
C ALA A 578 24.15 -13.29 -0.21
N VAL A 579 23.50 -14.12 0.60
CA VAL A 579 22.96 -13.73 1.92
C VAL A 579 24.10 -13.48 2.91
N GLU A 580 25.11 -14.34 2.96
CA GLU A 580 26.31 -14.14 3.80
C GLU A 580 27.11 -12.89 3.40
N GLY A 581 27.17 -12.62 2.09
CA GLY A 581 27.87 -11.47 1.52
C GLY A 581 27.06 -10.16 1.50
N ALA A 582 25.79 -10.17 1.91
CA ALA A 582 24.97 -8.96 2.03
C ALA A 582 25.54 -8.12 3.19
N GLY A 583 25.83 -6.82 2.94
CA GLY A 583 26.61 -5.93 3.82
C GLY A 583 26.01 -5.66 5.22
N GLU A 584 25.97 -4.39 5.65
CA GLU A 584 25.33 -4.00 6.92
C GLU A 584 23.80 -4.06 6.79
N ARG A 585 23.24 -5.28 6.69
CA ARG A 585 21.81 -5.56 6.86
C ARG A 585 21.53 -5.93 8.32
N ALA A 586 20.33 -5.61 8.81
CA ALA A 586 19.89 -5.97 10.16
C ALA A 586 19.90 -7.49 10.37
N ASP A 587 20.10 -7.93 11.62
CA ASP A 587 20.16 -9.37 11.95
C ASP A 587 18.85 -10.09 11.64
N GLU A 588 17.71 -9.42 11.82
CA GLU A 588 16.37 -9.90 11.48
C GLU A 588 16.23 -10.17 9.98
N TRP A 589 16.79 -9.30 9.14
CA TRP A 589 16.81 -9.48 7.68
C TRP A 589 17.64 -10.71 7.30
N LYS A 590 18.81 -10.90 7.92
CA LYS A 590 19.68 -12.05 7.64
C LYS A 590 19.03 -13.36 8.06
N LYS A 591 18.39 -13.37 9.24
CA LYS A 591 17.64 -14.53 9.74
C LYS A 591 16.55 -14.94 8.74
N GLU A 592 15.72 -13.99 8.32
CA GLU A 592 14.62 -14.26 7.38
C GLU A 592 15.15 -14.74 6.01
N ALA A 593 16.19 -14.10 5.48
CA ALA A 593 16.79 -14.52 4.21
C ALA A 593 17.39 -15.93 4.26
N ILE A 594 18.05 -16.32 5.36
CA ILE A 594 18.58 -17.67 5.56
C ILE A 594 17.44 -18.69 5.62
N GLU A 595 16.38 -18.42 6.39
CA GLU A 595 15.21 -19.30 6.49
C GLU A 595 14.57 -19.56 5.11
N TRP A 596 14.51 -18.55 4.25
CA TRP A 596 13.97 -18.69 2.89
C TRP A 596 14.86 -19.57 2.01
N VAL A 597 16.18 -19.39 2.08
CA VAL A 597 17.13 -20.20 1.32
C VAL A 597 17.12 -21.66 1.79
N GLU A 598 17.05 -21.91 3.09
CA GLU A 598 16.92 -23.25 3.67
C GLU A 598 15.60 -23.91 3.29
N SER A 599 14.48 -23.19 3.42
CA SER A 599 13.17 -23.67 3.00
C SER A 599 13.18 -24.04 1.52
N PHE A 600 13.71 -23.16 0.65
CA PHE A 600 13.82 -23.42 -0.77
C PHE A 600 14.67 -24.66 -1.09
N LYS A 601 15.81 -24.84 -0.40
CA LYS A 601 16.67 -26.03 -0.51
C LYS A 601 15.91 -27.33 -0.27
N THR A 602 14.95 -27.36 0.67
CA THR A 602 14.12 -28.55 0.92
C THR A 602 13.07 -28.82 -0.16
N THR A 603 12.73 -27.81 -0.97
CA THR A 603 11.71 -27.94 -2.03
C THR A 603 12.28 -28.39 -3.38
N LEU A 604 13.61 -28.37 -3.54
CA LEU A 604 14.29 -28.80 -4.76
C LEU A 604 14.36 -30.33 -4.84
N ASP A 605 14.14 -30.86 -6.05
CA ASP A 605 14.34 -32.27 -6.39
C ASP A 605 15.52 -32.37 -7.37
N ASP A 606 16.38 -33.39 -7.20
CA ASP A 606 17.52 -33.68 -8.06
C ASP A 606 17.11 -33.95 -9.53
N SER A 607 15.82 -34.24 -9.77
CA SER A 607 15.27 -34.45 -11.11
C SER A 607 14.94 -33.16 -11.88
N MET A 608 14.90 -31.99 -11.22
CA MET A 608 14.55 -30.72 -11.84
C MET A 608 15.67 -30.17 -12.74
N THR A 609 15.30 -29.62 -13.89
CA THR A 609 16.21 -28.86 -14.75
C THR A 609 16.58 -27.51 -14.13
N LYS A 610 17.66 -26.87 -14.61
CA LYS A 610 18.11 -25.57 -14.06
C LYS A 610 17.05 -24.49 -14.24
N SER A 611 16.34 -24.48 -15.37
CA SER A 611 15.27 -23.51 -15.60
C SER A 611 14.05 -23.75 -14.71
N GLU A 612 13.71 -25.01 -14.41
CA GLU A 612 12.65 -25.36 -13.47
C GLU A 612 12.98 -24.96 -12.04
N SER A 613 14.23 -25.15 -11.58
CA SER A 613 14.67 -24.69 -10.25
C SER A 613 14.59 -23.16 -10.12
N LEU A 614 15.03 -22.40 -11.14
CA LEU A 614 14.90 -20.93 -11.16
C LEU A 614 13.45 -20.47 -11.18
N LEU A 615 12.59 -21.15 -11.94
CA LEU A 615 11.15 -20.87 -11.96
C LEU A 615 10.52 -21.17 -10.58
N LYS A 616 10.95 -22.24 -9.92
CA LYS A 616 10.47 -22.61 -8.59
C LYS A 616 10.88 -21.58 -7.54
N LEU A 617 12.12 -21.09 -7.58
CA LEU A 617 12.59 -20.00 -6.72
C LEU A 617 11.69 -18.77 -6.86
N LEU A 618 11.45 -18.37 -8.11
CA LEU A 618 10.62 -17.22 -8.44
C LEU A 618 9.19 -17.38 -7.91
N ASN A 619 8.56 -18.53 -8.17
CA ASN A 619 7.22 -18.81 -7.64
C ASN A 619 7.17 -18.78 -6.11
N SER A 620 8.13 -19.45 -5.43
CA SER A 620 8.15 -19.55 -3.98
C SER A 620 8.33 -18.18 -3.30
N ILE A 621 9.19 -17.31 -3.81
CA ILE A 621 9.35 -15.96 -3.23
C ILE A 621 8.08 -15.12 -3.42
N HIS A 622 7.44 -15.18 -4.59
CA HIS A 622 6.18 -14.44 -4.83
C HIS A 622 4.99 -14.98 -4.06
N GLU A 623 4.98 -16.28 -3.75
CA GLU A 623 4.01 -16.91 -2.85
C GLU A 623 4.20 -16.41 -1.41
N ILE A 624 5.44 -16.42 -0.88
CA ILE A 624 5.73 -15.95 0.48
C ILE A 624 5.30 -14.49 0.65
N VAL A 625 5.69 -13.59 -0.27
CA VAL A 625 5.30 -12.18 -0.22
C VAL A 625 3.78 -12.00 -0.34
N GLY A 626 3.09 -12.88 -1.07
CA GLY A 626 1.63 -12.84 -1.17
C GLY A 626 0.92 -13.25 0.13
N GLU A 627 1.48 -14.20 0.88
CA GLU A 627 0.90 -14.71 2.13
C GLU A 627 1.10 -13.77 3.33
N THR A 628 2.21 -13.02 3.34
CA THR A 628 2.64 -12.18 4.48
C THR A 628 1.80 -10.92 4.67
N VAL A 629 1.12 -10.43 3.63
CA VAL A 629 0.29 -9.20 3.70
C VAL A 629 -1.17 -9.51 4.09
N THR A 630 -1.50 -10.77 4.38
CA THR A 630 -2.86 -11.18 4.75
C THR A 630 -3.20 -10.81 6.21
N PRO A 631 -4.49 -10.59 6.56
CA PRO A 631 -4.88 -10.33 7.95
C PRO A 631 -4.49 -11.46 8.93
N SER A 632 -4.35 -12.68 8.44
CA SER A 632 -3.93 -13.86 9.21
C SER A 632 -2.42 -13.99 9.39
N ALA A 633 -1.60 -13.23 8.65
CA ALA A 633 -0.16 -13.39 8.63
C ALA A 633 0.48 -13.23 10.03
N MET A 634 0.03 -12.23 10.80
CA MET A 634 0.55 -11.99 12.17
C MET A 634 0.29 -13.17 13.10
N VAL A 635 -0.91 -13.76 13.01
CA VAL A 635 -1.29 -14.91 13.84
C VAL A 635 -0.44 -16.12 13.46
N ASN A 636 -0.30 -16.38 12.16
CA ASN A 636 0.49 -17.49 11.65
C ASN A 636 1.96 -17.36 12.06
N ARG A 637 2.53 -16.16 11.98
CA ARG A 637 3.92 -15.91 12.38
C ARG A 637 4.12 -15.99 13.89
N ALA A 638 3.25 -15.35 14.68
CA ALA A 638 3.29 -15.45 16.15
C ALA A 638 3.15 -16.91 16.61
N LYS A 639 2.33 -17.70 15.92
CA LYS A 639 2.21 -19.13 16.14
C LYS A 639 3.49 -19.88 15.78
N LEU A 640 4.07 -19.64 14.60
CA LEU A 640 5.30 -20.30 14.17
C LEU A 640 6.44 -20.05 15.16
N GLU A 641 6.64 -18.79 15.57
CA GLU A 641 7.67 -18.40 16.54
C GLU A 641 7.42 -18.96 17.95
N ALA A 642 6.16 -19.12 18.35
CA ALA A 642 5.78 -19.79 19.60
C ALA A 642 6.04 -21.30 19.53
N ASP A 643 5.60 -21.95 18.45
CA ASP A 643 5.75 -23.39 18.24
C ASP A 643 7.24 -23.78 18.14
N GLN A 644 8.07 -22.95 17.51
CA GLN A 644 9.53 -23.15 17.44
C GLN A 644 10.20 -23.09 18.82
N ARG A 645 9.93 -22.04 19.60
CA ARG A 645 10.47 -21.92 20.97
C ARG A 645 9.97 -23.01 21.90
N GLU A 646 8.73 -23.46 21.72
CA GLU A 646 8.19 -24.60 22.46
C GLU A 646 8.94 -25.89 22.09
N GLN A 647 9.24 -26.12 20.81
CA GLN A 647 10.03 -27.27 20.36
C GLN A 647 11.46 -27.26 20.93
N GLU A 648 12.12 -26.10 20.93
CA GLU A 648 13.45 -25.92 21.53
C GLU A 648 13.43 -26.27 23.03
N TYR A 649 12.46 -25.74 23.77
CA TYR A 649 12.28 -26.06 25.19
C TYR A 649 11.97 -27.55 25.43
N GLN A 650 11.16 -28.19 24.58
CA GLN A 650 10.91 -29.63 24.67
C GLN A 650 12.17 -30.46 24.40
N ALA A 651 13.02 -30.03 23.48
CA ALA A 651 14.31 -30.69 23.22
C ALA A 651 15.23 -30.58 24.44
N GLU A 652 15.32 -29.42 25.08
CA GLU A 652 16.07 -29.21 26.32
C GLU A 652 15.54 -30.08 27.48
N ILE A 653 14.21 -30.18 27.63
CA ILE A 653 13.60 -31.07 28.63
C ILE A 653 13.99 -32.52 28.35
N GLN A 654 13.92 -32.99 27.11
CA GLN A 654 14.27 -34.37 26.77
C GLN A 654 15.74 -34.69 27.08
N GLU A 655 16.64 -33.73 26.82
CA GLU A 655 18.06 -33.88 27.16
C GLU A 655 18.29 -33.87 28.68
N TRP A 656 17.58 -32.99 29.40
CA TRP A 656 17.58 -32.97 30.86
C TRP A 656 17.06 -34.28 31.45
N GLU A 657 15.93 -34.82 30.95
CA GLU A 657 15.36 -36.09 31.40
C GLU A 657 16.32 -37.27 31.18
N ARG A 658 17.01 -37.30 30.02
CA ARG A 658 18.07 -38.30 29.75
C ARG A 658 19.20 -38.18 30.77
N THR A 659 19.64 -36.96 31.06
CA THR A 659 20.72 -36.70 32.02
C THR A 659 20.32 -37.12 33.43
N CYS A 660 19.10 -36.77 33.86
CA CYS A 660 18.52 -37.20 35.13
C CYS A 660 18.44 -38.73 35.22
N HIS A 661 18.03 -39.41 34.15
CA HIS A 661 17.95 -40.86 34.12
C HIS A 661 19.32 -41.53 34.26
N ILE A 662 20.36 -40.99 33.60
CA ILE A 662 21.74 -41.48 33.71
C ILE A 662 22.24 -41.30 35.15
N ILE A 663 22.06 -40.11 35.73
CA ILE A 663 22.46 -39.82 37.12
C ILE A 663 21.74 -40.75 38.10
N GLU A 664 20.45 -40.99 37.89
CA GLU A 664 19.66 -41.88 38.75
C GLU A 664 20.14 -43.34 38.66
N GLN A 665 20.48 -43.84 37.46
CA GLN A 665 21.06 -45.17 37.28
C GLN A 665 22.40 -45.31 38.03
N GLU A 666 23.26 -44.30 37.97
CA GLU A 666 24.51 -44.27 38.73
C GLU A 666 24.28 -44.22 40.25
N ASN A 667 23.29 -43.43 40.69
CA ASN A 667 22.89 -43.34 42.11
C ASN A 667 22.29 -44.63 42.65
N VAL A 668 21.57 -45.41 41.83
CA VAL A 668 21.11 -46.76 42.22
C VAL A 668 22.32 -47.66 42.53
N ALA A 669 23.33 -47.68 41.65
CA ALA A 669 24.54 -48.48 41.88
C ALA A 669 25.34 -48.02 43.13
N ILE A 670 25.36 -46.71 43.40
CA ILE A 670 25.96 -46.13 44.61
C ILE A 670 25.20 -46.58 45.87
N ARG A 671 23.86 -46.52 45.85
CA ARG A 671 23.01 -46.99 46.94
C ARG A 671 23.20 -48.47 47.21
N GLU A 672 23.21 -49.31 46.18
CA GLU A 672 23.48 -50.75 46.32
C GLU A 672 24.87 -51.04 46.89
N HIS A 673 25.89 -50.31 46.46
CA HIS A 673 27.25 -50.41 47.00
C HIS A 673 27.31 -50.07 48.49
N ASN A 674 26.68 -48.96 48.89
CA ASN A 674 26.63 -48.53 50.29
C ASN A 674 25.81 -49.50 51.16
N VAL A 675 24.69 -50.03 50.65
CA VAL A 675 23.91 -51.07 51.34
C VAL A 675 24.72 -52.35 51.51
N LYS A 676 25.52 -52.74 50.50
CA LYS A 676 26.40 -53.91 50.60
C LYS A 676 27.50 -53.72 51.64
N ARG A 677 28.09 -52.52 51.72
CA ARG A 677 29.04 -52.14 52.78
C ARG A 677 28.43 -52.30 54.16
N GLU A 678 27.25 -51.74 54.40
CA GLU A 678 26.56 -51.85 55.70
C GLU A 678 26.27 -53.31 56.05
N LYS A 679 25.76 -54.11 55.10
CA LYS A 679 25.52 -55.55 55.33
C LYS A 679 26.80 -56.31 55.71
N LEU A 680 27.94 -55.99 55.09
CA LEU A 680 29.23 -56.63 55.40
C LEU A 680 29.74 -56.23 56.80
N LEU A 681 29.57 -54.96 57.18
CA LEU A 681 29.91 -54.48 58.52
C LEU A 681 29.01 -55.15 59.58
N ASP A 682 27.70 -55.25 59.33
CA ASP A 682 26.74 -55.89 60.24
C ASP A 682 27.02 -57.40 60.38
N GLN A 683 27.24 -58.11 59.27
CA GLN A 683 27.54 -59.54 59.30
C GLN A 683 28.81 -59.85 60.10
N LYS A 684 29.85 -59.03 59.95
CA LYS A 684 31.09 -59.19 60.71
C LYS A 684 30.93 -58.87 62.18
N THR A 685 30.17 -57.82 62.49
CA THR A 685 29.84 -57.47 63.88
C THR A 685 29.08 -58.61 64.56
N GLN A 686 28.08 -59.20 63.90
CA GLN A 686 27.33 -60.36 64.41
C GLN A 686 28.19 -61.62 64.56
N GLN A 687 29.12 -61.87 63.63
CA GLN A 687 30.07 -63.00 63.75
C GLN A 687 30.98 -62.83 64.97
N PHE A 688 31.48 -61.62 65.21
CA PHE A 688 32.30 -61.32 66.38
C PHE A 688 31.52 -61.42 67.68
N GLU A 689 30.28 -60.91 67.73
CA GLU A 689 29.41 -61.05 68.91
C GLU A 689 29.13 -62.52 69.26
N ASN A 690 28.90 -63.36 68.24
CA ASN A 690 28.71 -64.79 68.44
C ASN A 690 29.99 -65.47 68.94
N GLN A 691 31.16 -65.13 68.36
CA GLN A 691 32.46 -65.64 68.83
C GLN A 691 32.79 -65.19 70.25
N MET A 692 32.46 -63.95 70.62
CA MET A 692 32.60 -63.44 71.98
C MET A 692 31.67 -64.16 72.96
N ARG A 693 30.43 -64.45 72.55
CA ARG A 693 29.48 -65.22 73.36
C ARG A 693 29.92 -66.67 73.55
N GLU A 694 30.45 -67.31 72.51
CA GLU A 694 31.06 -68.64 72.60
C GLU A 694 32.29 -68.65 73.50
N TYR A 695 33.13 -67.62 73.42
CA TYR A 695 34.26 -67.43 74.33
C TYR A 695 33.82 -67.25 75.78
N GLU A 696 32.81 -66.42 76.06
CA GLU A 696 32.29 -66.22 77.42
C GLU A 696 31.69 -67.50 78.01
N LEU A 697 30.98 -68.29 77.20
CA LEU A 697 30.48 -69.61 77.59
C LEU A 697 31.63 -70.58 77.90
N ALA A 698 32.65 -70.64 77.04
CA ALA A 698 33.83 -71.48 77.24
C ALA A 698 34.66 -71.02 78.45
N LEU A 699 34.74 -69.71 78.73
CA LEU A 699 35.43 -69.15 79.88
C LEU A 699 34.73 -69.49 81.19
N ASN A 700 33.39 -69.42 81.20
CA ASN A 700 32.59 -69.85 82.36
C ASN A 700 32.71 -71.36 82.61
N ASP A 701 32.70 -72.18 81.55
CA ASP A 701 32.89 -73.64 81.69
C ASP A 701 34.33 -73.98 82.13
N TYR A 702 35.33 -73.26 81.62
CA TYR A 702 36.71 -73.32 82.11
C TYR A 702 36.83 -72.93 83.59
N MET A 703 36.18 -71.85 84.03
CA MET A 703 36.16 -71.45 85.44
C MET A 703 35.52 -72.52 86.33
N ALA A 704 34.40 -73.11 85.91
CA ALA A 704 33.73 -74.19 86.65
C ALA A 704 34.58 -75.48 86.70
N GLN A 705 35.29 -75.80 85.61
CA GLN A 705 36.22 -76.93 85.57
C GLN A 705 37.47 -76.67 86.43
N MET A 706 37.98 -75.44 86.45
CA MET A 706 39.07 -75.02 87.33
C MET A 706 38.69 -75.06 88.81
N GLU A 707 37.46 -74.68 89.16
CA GLU A 707 36.94 -74.82 90.53
C GLU A 707 36.81 -76.29 90.95
N ARG A 708 36.36 -77.18 90.04
CA ARG A 708 36.35 -78.63 90.29
C ARG A 708 37.75 -79.20 90.43
N TYR A 709 38.70 -78.76 89.60
CA TYR A 709 40.10 -79.16 89.68
C TYR A 709 40.74 -78.72 91.01
N ARG A 710 40.45 -77.50 91.49
CA ARG A 710 40.84 -77.00 92.81
C ARG A 710 40.19 -77.78 93.96
N ALA A 711 38.91 -78.14 93.84
CA ALA A 711 38.22 -78.95 94.86
C ALA A 711 38.75 -80.40 94.94
N ILE A 712 39.21 -80.98 93.83
CA ILE A 712 39.89 -82.28 93.80
C ILE A 712 41.29 -82.17 94.43
N GLN A 713 42.03 -81.09 94.14
CA GLN A 713 43.31 -80.78 94.81
C GLN A 713 43.15 -80.61 96.33
N ASP A 714 42.08 -79.95 96.78
CA ASP A 714 41.81 -79.74 98.21
C ASP A 714 41.33 -81.03 98.90
N ALA A 715 40.60 -81.92 98.20
CA ALA A 715 40.13 -83.21 98.73
C ALA A 715 41.24 -84.28 98.86
N GLU A 716 42.27 -84.25 98.03
CA GLU A 716 43.44 -85.16 98.12
C GLU A 716 44.43 -84.79 99.24
N SER A 717 44.26 -83.64 99.89
CA SER A 717 45.17 -83.16 100.96
C SER A 717 44.89 -83.71 102.38
N ILE A 718 43.86 -84.55 102.58
CA ILE A 718 43.39 -84.97 103.93
C ILE A 718 43.42 -86.51 104.19
N THR A 719 43.75 -87.37 103.22
CA THR A 719 43.80 -88.84 103.46
C THR A 719 45.14 -89.49 103.10
N HIS A 720 45.89 -89.90 104.13
CA HIS A 720 46.98 -90.86 104.03
C HIS A 720 46.46 -92.26 103.65
N GLY A 721 46.97 -92.83 102.56
CA GLY A 721 46.80 -94.24 102.23
C GLY A 721 47.10 -94.53 100.77
N GLU A 722 48.32 -94.97 100.50
CA GLU A 722 48.88 -95.59 99.29
C GLU A 722 47.89 -95.96 98.15
N THR A 723 47.96 -95.26 97.02
CA THR A 723 48.01 -95.87 95.67
C THR A 723 48.35 -94.83 94.59
N ASP A 724 49.18 -95.24 93.65
CA ASP A 724 49.73 -94.48 92.53
C ASP A 724 48.64 -94.10 91.50
N GLN A 725 48.25 -92.82 91.42
CA GLN A 725 47.49 -92.27 90.29
C GLN A 725 47.97 -90.85 89.93
N THR A 726 48.44 -90.71 88.69
CA THR A 726 48.82 -89.43 88.06
C THR A 726 47.62 -88.49 87.93
N LEU A 727 47.71 -87.31 88.55
CA LEU A 727 46.79 -86.18 88.36
C LEU A 727 46.67 -85.81 86.86
N ALA A 728 45.43 -85.63 86.39
CA ALA A 728 45.16 -85.10 85.05
C ALA A 728 45.71 -83.66 84.91
N PRO A 729 46.15 -83.22 83.71
CA PRO A 729 46.62 -81.86 83.50
C PRO A 729 45.50 -80.83 83.75
N PRO A 730 45.84 -79.58 84.14
CA PRO A 730 44.86 -78.53 84.35
C PRO A 730 44.07 -78.22 83.07
N PRO A 731 42.80 -77.79 83.18
CA PRO A 731 42.00 -77.34 82.04
C PRO A 731 42.75 -76.25 81.23
N MET A 732 42.60 -76.22 79.91
CA MET A 732 43.17 -75.16 79.06
C MET A 732 42.27 -73.93 79.05
N GLU A 733 42.87 -72.75 79.26
CA GLU A 733 42.16 -71.47 79.16
C GLU A 733 41.72 -71.21 77.71
N PRO A 734 40.45 -70.87 77.47
CA PRO A 734 39.97 -70.56 76.12
C PRO A 734 40.67 -69.31 75.58
N THR A 735 40.92 -69.29 74.27
CA THR A 735 41.62 -68.17 73.62
C THR A 735 40.63 -67.06 73.29
N LYS A 736 40.92 -65.84 73.74
CA LYS A 736 40.05 -64.68 73.49
C LYS A 736 40.04 -64.30 71.99
N PRO A 737 38.86 -64.04 71.39
CA PRO A 737 38.77 -63.51 70.03
C PRO A 737 39.56 -62.20 69.87
N LEU A 738 40.22 -62.02 68.72
CA LEU A 738 40.97 -60.80 68.39
C LEU A 738 40.03 -59.59 68.24
N PRO A 739 40.48 -58.35 68.53
CA PRO A 739 39.65 -57.16 68.38
C PRO A 739 39.15 -56.97 66.94
N ILE A 740 37.83 -56.77 66.79
CA ILE A 740 37.18 -56.63 65.48
C ILE A 740 37.60 -55.36 64.70
N ASP A 741 38.20 -54.38 65.38
CA ASP A 741 38.47 -53.05 64.83
C ASP A 741 39.33 -53.08 63.57
N ALA A 742 40.32 -53.99 63.50
CA ALA A 742 41.17 -54.14 62.33
C ALA A 742 40.38 -54.65 61.11
N GLU A 743 39.48 -55.62 61.31
CA GLU A 743 38.66 -56.20 60.23
C GLU A 743 37.57 -55.22 59.77
N LEU A 744 36.95 -54.47 60.69
CA LEU A 744 35.98 -53.42 60.32
C LEU A 744 36.68 -52.29 59.55
N HIS A 745 37.91 -51.93 59.95
CA HIS A 745 38.68 -50.93 59.23
C HIS A 745 39.06 -51.41 57.82
N GLU A 746 39.41 -52.69 57.68
CA GLU A 746 39.68 -53.30 56.38
C GLU A 746 38.45 -53.25 55.46
N ILE A 747 37.26 -53.59 55.96
CA ILE A 747 36.00 -53.48 55.19
C ILE A 747 35.70 -52.04 54.80
N ARG A 748 35.89 -51.08 55.71
CA ARG A 748 35.70 -49.64 55.41
C ARG A 748 36.67 -49.12 54.35
N THR A 749 37.86 -49.72 54.28
CA THR A 749 38.91 -49.35 53.31
C THR A 749 38.64 -49.99 51.94
N GLN A 750 38.18 -51.26 51.91
CA GLN A 750 37.83 -51.98 50.69
C GLN A 750 36.50 -51.52 50.08
N TYR A 751 35.56 -51.05 50.91
CA TYR A 751 34.26 -50.50 50.51
C TYR A 751 34.08 -49.08 51.08
N PRO A 752 34.69 -48.06 50.46
CA PRO A 752 34.51 -46.67 50.88
C PRO A 752 33.08 -46.18 50.59
N VAL A 753 32.56 -45.27 51.42
CA VAL A 753 31.23 -44.67 51.19
C VAL A 753 31.28 -43.85 49.91
N LYS A 754 30.32 -44.08 49.02
CA LYS A 754 30.14 -43.28 47.79
C LYS A 754 29.01 -42.29 48.00
N GLU A 755 29.19 -41.03 47.61
CA GLU A 755 28.17 -39.99 47.66
C GLU A 755 27.32 -40.02 46.40
N GLU A 756 26.00 -39.84 46.54
CA GLU A 756 25.08 -39.72 45.42
C GLU A 756 25.34 -38.42 44.65
N LYS A 757 25.28 -38.49 43.32
CA LYS A 757 25.40 -37.33 42.43
C LYS A 757 24.11 -36.51 42.47
N SER A 758 24.22 -35.18 42.48
CA SER A 758 23.09 -34.25 42.48
C SER A 758 22.40 -34.18 41.11
N ILE A 759 21.07 -34.18 41.10
CA ILE A 759 20.27 -34.00 39.88
C ILE A 759 20.28 -32.51 39.48
N PRO A 760 20.54 -32.17 38.21
CA PRO A 760 20.50 -30.77 37.74
C PRO A 760 19.07 -30.18 37.83
N PRO A 761 18.91 -28.87 38.06
CA PRO A 761 17.61 -28.22 38.08
C PRO A 761 16.90 -28.34 36.73
N LYS A 762 15.56 -28.40 36.74
CA LYS A 762 14.76 -28.45 35.51
C LYS A 762 14.95 -27.13 34.73
N PRO A 763 15.16 -27.18 33.40
CA PRO A 763 15.21 -25.98 32.57
C PRO A 763 13.93 -25.15 32.70
N GLU A 764 14.05 -23.83 32.73
CA GLU A 764 12.93 -22.90 32.65
C GLU A 764 12.73 -22.46 31.19
N PRO A 765 11.49 -22.26 30.72
CA PRO A 765 11.25 -21.80 29.36
C PRO A 765 11.74 -20.36 29.18
N ASP A 766 12.19 -20.04 27.96
CA ASP A 766 12.56 -18.67 27.60
C ASP A 766 11.39 -17.70 27.92
N PRO A 767 11.63 -16.58 28.64
CA PRO A 767 10.59 -15.58 28.95
C PRO A 767 9.84 -15.09 27.71
N SER A 768 10.50 -15.07 26.54
CA SER A 768 9.91 -14.68 25.26
C SER A 768 8.80 -15.61 24.79
N LEU A 769 8.86 -16.92 25.10
CA LEU A 769 7.81 -17.88 24.74
C LEU A 769 6.45 -17.44 25.28
N LYS A 770 6.42 -16.92 26.51
CA LYS A 770 5.18 -16.43 27.13
C LYS A 770 4.58 -15.26 26.36
N TYR A 771 5.42 -14.34 25.88
CA TYR A 771 4.98 -13.18 25.09
C TYR A 771 4.46 -13.59 23.71
N TYR A 772 5.13 -14.50 23.00
CA TYR A 772 4.66 -15.00 21.69
C TYR A 772 3.35 -15.77 21.80
N VAL A 773 3.19 -16.63 22.81
CA VAL A 773 1.94 -17.37 23.05
C VAL A 773 0.80 -16.41 23.36
N GLU A 774 1.02 -15.44 24.25
CA GLU A 774 0.00 -14.45 24.59
C GLU A 774 -0.35 -13.55 23.40
N LEU A 775 0.63 -13.12 22.61
CA LEU A 775 0.37 -12.31 21.42
C LEU A 775 -0.39 -13.13 20.36
N ARG A 776 -0.01 -14.39 20.13
CA ARG A 776 -0.73 -15.30 19.22
C ARG A 776 -2.19 -15.44 19.64
N ASP A 777 -2.45 -15.74 20.91
CA ASP A 777 -3.80 -15.95 21.42
C ASP A 777 -4.63 -14.66 21.36
N LEU A 778 -4.00 -13.51 21.65
CA LEU A 778 -4.61 -12.21 21.48
C LEU A 778 -5.00 -11.96 20.02
N LEU A 779 -4.05 -12.08 19.08
CA LEU A 779 -4.28 -11.84 17.66
C LEU A 779 -5.31 -12.81 17.08
N GLN A 780 -5.23 -14.10 17.41
CA GLN A 780 -6.19 -15.11 16.97
C GLN A 780 -7.60 -14.80 17.51
N SER A 781 -7.71 -14.47 18.80
CA SER A 781 -8.98 -14.10 19.41
C SER A 781 -9.59 -12.86 18.74
N LYS A 782 -8.78 -11.84 18.42
CA LYS A 782 -9.27 -10.64 17.74
C LYS A 782 -9.62 -10.90 16.28
N LEU A 783 -8.88 -11.76 15.59
CA LEU A 783 -9.18 -12.17 14.22
C LEU A 783 -10.49 -12.97 14.14
N ASP A 784 -10.74 -13.86 15.10
CA ASP A 784 -12.01 -14.60 15.19
C ASP A 784 -13.17 -13.68 15.56
N HIS A 785 -12.97 -12.76 16.51
CA HIS A 785 -13.96 -11.75 16.86
C HIS A 785 -14.27 -10.81 15.69
N LEU A 786 -13.26 -10.41 14.91
CA LEU A 786 -13.44 -9.64 13.68
C LEU A 786 -14.34 -10.38 12.69
N LYS A 787 -14.06 -11.66 12.41
CA LYS A 787 -14.88 -12.48 11.50
C LYS A 787 -16.32 -12.65 11.97
N GLU A 788 -16.52 -12.84 13.27
CA GLU A 788 -17.86 -12.96 13.85
C GLU A 788 -18.65 -11.64 13.74
N ARG A 789 -18.03 -10.54 14.18
CA ARG A 789 -18.66 -9.21 14.21
C ARG A 789 -18.86 -8.61 12.83
N GLU A 790 -17.98 -8.90 11.87
CA GLU A 790 -18.08 -8.43 10.49
C GLU A 790 -19.47 -8.68 9.91
N LYS A 791 -19.99 -9.91 10.04
CA LYS A 791 -21.27 -10.31 9.47
C LYS A 791 -22.46 -9.59 10.12
N ASP A 792 -22.41 -9.40 11.44
CA ASP A 792 -23.44 -8.69 12.19
C ASP A 792 -23.45 -7.20 11.86
N MET A 793 -22.25 -6.61 11.77
CA MET A 793 -22.02 -5.22 11.38
C MET A 793 -22.53 -5.00 9.95
N ALA A 794 -22.14 -5.85 9.00
CA ALA A 794 -22.61 -5.82 7.62
C ALA A 794 -24.14 -5.89 7.51
N THR A 795 -24.77 -6.75 8.30
CA THR A 795 -26.23 -6.89 8.34
C THR A 795 -26.88 -5.62 8.89
N THR A 796 -26.29 -5.01 9.91
CA THR A 796 -26.76 -3.77 10.54
C THR A 796 -26.65 -2.60 9.56
N PHE A 797 -25.50 -2.43 8.93
CA PHE A 797 -25.28 -1.43 7.89
C PHE A 797 -26.19 -1.65 6.68
N GLY A 798 -26.38 -2.89 6.21
CA GLY A 798 -27.30 -3.21 5.13
C GLY A 798 -28.76 -2.82 5.44
N LYS A 799 -29.22 -3.07 6.68
CA LYS A 799 -30.53 -2.59 7.15
C LYS A 799 -30.57 -1.06 7.24
N ARG A 800 -29.49 -0.42 7.69
CA ARG A 800 -29.42 1.04 7.78
C ARG A 800 -29.43 1.68 6.41
N VAL A 801 -28.71 1.16 5.40
CA VAL A 801 -28.73 1.67 4.02
C VAL A 801 -30.15 1.75 3.45
N LEU A 802 -30.99 0.75 3.73
CA LEU A 802 -32.42 0.78 3.36
C LEU A 802 -33.22 1.86 4.11
N ARG A 803 -32.87 2.13 5.37
CA ARG A 803 -33.50 3.17 6.19
C ARG A 803 -33.00 4.58 5.85
N LEU A 804 -31.74 4.73 5.45
CA LEU A 804 -31.13 6.01 5.07
C LEU A 804 -31.93 6.71 3.97
N GLN A 805 -32.52 5.95 3.06
CA GLN A 805 -33.40 6.52 2.05
C GLN A 805 -34.65 7.15 2.67
N ALA A 806 -35.35 6.44 3.55
CA ALA A 806 -36.58 6.91 4.18
C ALA A 806 -36.31 8.10 5.12
N GLU A 807 -35.24 8.00 5.92
CA GLU A 807 -34.76 9.06 6.81
C GLU A 807 -34.32 10.29 6.00
N GLY A 808 -33.56 10.07 4.91
CA GLY A 808 -33.14 11.12 3.99
C GLY A 808 -34.31 11.85 3.34
N ILE A 809 -35.36 11.14 2.90
CA ILE A 809 -36.58 11.76 2.37
C ILE A 809 -37.30 12.59 3.45
N GLY A 810 -37.32 12.12 4.70
CA GLY A 810 -37.89 12.85 5.83
C GLY A 810 -37.12 14.13 6.17
N ALA A 811 -35.79 14.07 6.13
CA ALA A 811 -34.89 15.19 6.42
C ALA A 811 -34.81 16.21 5.25
N ALA A 812 -35.02 15.76 4.02
CA ALA A 812 -34.88 16.55 2.79
C ALA A 812 -35.61 17.91 2.85
N ALA A 813 -36.80 17.98 3.45
CA ALA A 813 -37.59 19.21 3.51
C ALA A 813 -36.94 20.35 4.32
N MET A 814 -35.99 20.04 5.22
CA MET A 814 -35.29 21.03 6.05
C MET A 814 -33.88 21.38 5.52
N ILE A 815 -33.43 20.75 4.43
CA ILE A 815 -32.08 20.96 3.89
C ILE A 815 -32.04 22.23 3.03
N GLY A 816 -31.13 23.14 3.38
CA GLY A 816 -30.76 24.31 2.57
C GLY A 816 -29.74 23.95 1.48
N LEU A 817 -30.06 24.33 0.25
CA LEU A 817 -29.18 24.22 -0.92
C LEU A 817 -28.59 25.59 -1.22
N ASP A 818 -27.27 25.69 -1.19
CA ASP A 818 -26.58 26.94 -1.53
C ASP A 818 -26.55 27.13 -3.05
N LEU A 819 -26.96 28.30 -3.54
CA LEU A 819 -26.89 28.66 -4.95
C LEU A 819 -25.60 29.39 -5.31
N GLY A 820 -24.74 29.70 -4.34
CA GLY A 820 -23.43 30.34 -4.52
C GLY A 820 -22.33 29.35 -4.87
N ASP A 821 -21.35 29.22 -3.98
CA ASP A 821 -20.10 28.51 -4.24
C ASP A 821 -20.33 27.02 -4.50
N GLU A 822 -21.28 26.38 -3.80
CA GLU A 822 -21.63 24.97 -4.05
C GLU A 822 -22.14 24.72 -5.49
N PHE A 823 -22.94 25.66 -6.03
CA PHE A 823 -23.45 25.52 -7.40
C PHE A 823 -22.37 25.82 -8.43
N ILE A 824 -21.50 26.80 -8.17
CA ILE A 824 -20.33 27.08 -9.03
C ILE A 824 -19.47 25.83 -9.13
N GLU A 825 -19.13 25.18 -8.01
CA GLU A 825 -18.31 23.97 -8.03
C GLU A 825 -19.01 22.81 -8.74
N TYR A 826 -20.33 22.68 -8.62
CA TYR A 826 -21.10 21.72 -9.41
C TYR A 826 -20.99 21.99 -10.93
N LEU A 827 -21.09 23.25 -11.36
CA LEU A 827 -20.90 23.63 -12.77
C LEU A 827 -19.46 23.38 -13.23
N MET A 828 -18.49 23.64 -12.35
CA MET A 828 -17.08 23.31 -12.58
C MET A 828 -16.92 21.82 -12.90
N GLY A 829 -17.44 20.93 -12.05
CA GLY A 829 -17.33 19.48 -12.24
C GLY A 829 -18.17 18.90 -13.38
N SER A 830 -19.32 19.51 -13.72
CA SER A 830 -20.26 18.95 -14.71
C SER A 830 -20.02 19.42 -16.16
N LYS A 831 -19.52 20.66 -16.35
CA LYS A 831 -19.39 21.29 -17.68
C LYS A 831 -18.05 21.96 -17.94
N VAL A 832 -17.53 22.73 -16.98
CA VAL A 832 -16.34 23.58 -17.23
C VAL A 832 -15.07 22.73 -17.27
N ARG A 833 -14.87 21.85 -16.28
CA ARG A 833 -13.77 20.86 -16.25
C ARG A 833 -14.16 19.62 -17.06
N GLY A 834 -13.99 19.72 -18.37
CA GLY A 834 -14.49 18.73 -19.34
C GLY A 834 -13.88 17.33 -19.20
N LEU A 835 -12.64 17.22 -18.70
CA LEU A 835 -11.94 15.93 -18.58
C LEU A 835 -12.60 15.00 -17.56
N GLY A 836 -13.44 15.51 -16.65
CA GLY A 836 -14.25 14.73 -15.71
C GLY A 836 -15.10 13.61 -16.33
N LYS A 837 -15.36 13.70 -17.65
CA LYS A 837 -16.12 12.70 -18.44
C LYS A 837 -15.24 11.66 -19.14
N SER A 838 -13.94 11.68 -18.89
CA SER A 838 -12.97 10.73 -19.44
C SER A 838 -12.67 9.64 -18.42
N LEU A 839 -12.47 8.42 -18.88
CA LEU A 839 -12.15 7.27 -18.05
C LEU A 839 -10.87 6.62 -18.60
N PRO A 840 -9.73 6.76 -17.91
CA PRO A 840 -8.47 6.20 -18.37
C PRO A 840 -8.51 4.68 -18.31
N ARG A 841 -8.23 4.04 -19.45
CA ARG A 841 -8.05 2.61 -19.61
C ARG A 841 -6.61 2.36 -20.00
N ILE A 842 -5.83 1.81 -19.08
CA ILE A 842 -4.46 1.40 -19.39
C ILE A 842 -4.50 0.38 -20.54
N THR A 843 -3.65 0.56 -21.56
CA THR A 843 -3.57 -0.33 -22.72
C THR A 843 -2.23 -1.03 -22.80
N ARG A 844 -1.13 -0.28 -22.66
CA ARG A 844 0.24 -0.81 -22.74
C ARG A 844 1.27 0.10 -22.12
N MET A 845 2.43 -0.48 -21.83
CA MET A 845 3.62 0.20 -21.34
C MET A 845 4.85 -0.40 -22.01
N TYR A 846 5.79 0.46 -22.39
CA TYR A 846 7.09 0.07 -22.94
C TYR A 846 8.18 0.43 -21.94
N LEU A 847 9.08 -0.53 -21.70
CA LEU A 847 10.28 -0.32 -20.89
C LEU A 847 11.53 -0.66 -21.71
N ARG A 848 12.66 -0.11 -21.30
CA ARG A 848 13.97 -0.37 -21.90
C ARG A 848 15.00 -0.65 -20.82
N ASP A 849 15.93 -1.56 -21.09
CA ASP A 849 17.16 -1.68 -20.29
C ASP A 849 18.18 -0.65 -20.81
N PRO A 850 18.59 0.35 -20.02
CA PRO A 850 19.53 1.39 -20.48
C PRO A 850 20.94 0.84 -20.75
N LYS A 851 21.26 -0.38 -20.34
CA LYS A 851 22.54 -1.05 -20.65
C LYS A 851 22.50 -1.80 -21.98
N VAL A 852 21.29 -2.12 -22.49
CA VAL A 852 21.06 -2.89 -23.71
C VAL A 852 19.93 -2.22 -24.48
N ASP A 853 20.25 -1.16 -25.24
CA ASP A 853 19.27 -0.31 -25.92
C ASP A 853 18.32 -1.07 -26.88
N ASP A 854 18.80 -2.20 -27.43
CA ASP A 854 18.05 -3.06 -28.34
C ASP A 854 17.01 -3.94 -27.62
N LEU A 855 17.10 -4.12 -26.30
CA LEU A 855 16.16 -4.91 -25.51
C LEU A 855 14.97 -4.05 -25.06
N LEU A 856 13.79 -4.40 -25.56
CA LEU A 856 12.53 -3.76 -25.17
C LEU A 856 11.63 -4.72 -24.40
N TYR A 857 10.92 -4.15 -23.45
CA TYR A 857 9.87 -4.82 -22.71
C TYR A 857 8.52 -4.24 -23.12
N LEU A 858 7.55 -5.12 -23.33
CA LEU A 858 6.17 -4.75 -23.57
C LEU A 858 5.30 -5.32 -22.45
N VAL A 859 4.56 -4.44 -21.79
CA VAL A 859 3.50 -4.78 -20.86
C VAL A 859 2.18 -4.46 -21.53
N THR A 860 1.29 -5.45 -21.65
CA THR A 860 -0.04 -5.28 -22.24
C THR A 860 -1.12 -5.48 -21.21
N PHE A 861 -2.16 -4.67 -21.27
CA PHE A 861 -3.28 -4.67 -20.34
C PHE A 861 -4.58 -5.01 -21.08
N GLU A 862 -5.10 -6.21 -20.88
CA GLU A 862 -6.36 -6.66 -21.46
C GLU A 862 -7.45 -6.73 -20.40
N ARG A 863 -8.44 -5.84 -20.50
CA ARG A 863 -9.61 -5.89 -19.62
C ARG A 863 -10.74 -6.70 -20.24
N ARG A 864 -11.30 -7.64 -19.48
CA ARG A 864 -12.53 -8.38 -19.81
C ARG A 864 -13.47 -8.37 -18.60
N ALA A 865 -14.55 -7.61 -18.70
CA ALA A 865 -15.49 -7.38 -17.59
C ALA A 865 -14.78 -6.86 -16.32
N ASP A 866 -14.84 -7.63 -15.23
CA ASP A 866 -14.28 -7.30 -13.92
C ASP A 866 -12.87 -7.92 -13.70
N GLU A 867 -12.22 -8.35 -14.79
CA GLU A 867 -10.87 -8.91 -14.76
C GLU A 867 -9.92 -8.13 -15.68
N LEU A 868 -8.71 -7.86 -15.18
CA LEU A 868 -7.59 -7.31 -15.95
C LEU A 868 -6.50 -8.38 -16.06
N THR A 869 -6.12 -8.73 -17.29
CA THR A 869 -4.96 -9.56 -17.57
C THR A 869 -3.79 -8.65 -17.95
N VAL A 870 -2.72 -8.74 -17.18
CA VAL A 870 -1.44 -8.05 -17.44
C VAL A 870 -0.45 -9.09 -17.95
N SER A 871 0.05 -8.87 -19.15
CA SER A 871 1.10 -9.73 -19.74
C SER A 871 2.38 -8.92 -19.88
N VAL A 872 3.48 -9.43 -19.34
CA VAL A 872 4.81 -8.84 -19.46
C VAL A 872 5.67 -9.78 -20.28
N GLY A 873 6.37 -9.23 -21.26
CA GLY A 873 7.39 -9.95 -21.98
C GLY A 873 8.43 -9.02 -22.55
N ASN A 874 9.45 -9.61 -23.18
CA ASN A 874 10.54 -8.87 -23.78
C ASN A 874 10.82 -9.30 -25.23
N THR A 875 11.52 -8.45 -25.98
CA THR A 875 11.98 -8.73 -27.34
C THR A 875 13.20 -7.88 -27.66
N PHE A 876 14.05 -8.37 -28.57
CA PHE A 876 15.15 -7.58 -29.12
C PHE A 876 14.70 -6.92 -30.42
N LEU A 877 14.84 -5.58 -30.49
CA LEU A 877 14.71 -4.82 -31.72
C LEU A 877 15.69 -5.39 -32.76
N ARG A 878 15.19 -5.68 -33.97
CA ARG A 878 15.97 -6.27 -35.06
C ARG A 878 16.40 -5.24 -36.10
#